data_AF-A0A7Y2AMW4-F1
#
_entry.id   AF-A0A7Y2AMW4-F1
#
_cell.length_a   1.000
_cell.length_b   1.000
_cell.length_c   1.000
_cell.angle_alpha   90.00
_cell.angle_beta   90.00
_cell.angle_gamma   90.00
#
_symmetry.space_group_name_H-M   'P 1'
#
loop_
_entity.id
_entity.type
_entity.pdbx_description
1 polymer ?
#
loop_
_entity_poly.entity_id
_entity_poly.type
_entity_poly.pdbx_seq_one_letter_code
_entity_poly.pdbx_strand_id
1 'polypeptide(L)'
;MSLHSRCLLTLGFCTLLLACATTGCKQKNATTGGPNAGSKKPSEATSIASIEHAKSSLDAGQIVQAQQQIQQVLLANPNDTVALELAGDIAVRTGQNTKAAELYQTAFDQSDIPPVALVNKLGAQYMTIGRPFDSIRILQSALQSHGENAQLRQTTVGMMASVALQQQALEHLQWLVQHGHGAPNLLIILSNLNRPQTKKETCTFALKTYPDDLRPAYGLARLDAYDGKWQTVRDQLAPVVNKHPDFLPAQALYLRALVEVQDDEAVGKWIADPPAGIETEPDYWIAAGIWADRNESFDQAAGAFYQAVRRDENNEDSLSRLARSLKLIGHDEDAILAAERAKKLIVLRDAMDKFFSWRGDSQTAVIPISKSLLDLGRPWEATVWLQAAFQMSQQPDPRLPDLYQSVRSNLTGTTPWQQAEYLVSDKIDGSQFPDIAWNMESISQSPDMLTIEPSSIRWTDRADELGLRHVCSIQKPAGVESNIAIYQTGAGGAGVIDFDLDGHPDVHLTKIDGRPRQRDSSPNRLYRNDGKGFVDVTDRCGAGDTGFSQGVTIGDYNADGFPDVLIGNIGSNRLYRNNGDGTFDDVTMKVGLSDDDWTTSTAMADLDGDSLTDLFQVAYCAGDAPLQQQCIDKTIGEPRSCTPIAFDAQRDRVWKGNAEGTFTDVTDHWLTDHLPGFGLGIVVGQFDGDTGLDTYVANDTVANHYWSRDAKTDDGFRLGESATIRGLALSDQSAAQASMGIAVGDADSDGDVDFFVTHFTDDHATFYEQVRVGMWADRTRIAGIFQPTYPMLAFGTQWIDADNDGSAELLVANGHIDDLTHDGQAFRMPPQLFDRTANGKWVELPGAEIGDYFQSERLGRAVANLDANSDGKTDALITHLYDPVALLINETDSLAQSVRLFLRGTRCERDAIGTIVQYQVAGQSGSEQQQTAQLFAGDGYQCTNEKCITIGTHDADKITDVSVRWPDQSETKFQSLRAGHDYLIVQGDPEPFELATHRGNARQD
;
A
#
# COMPACT_ATOMS: atom_id res chain seq x y z
N MET A 1 -33.15 43.24 -27.18
CA MET A 1 -34.41 43.75 -27.78
C MET A 1 -35.44 42.64 -27.71
N SER A 2 -36.71 42.96 -27.38
CA SER A 2 -37.97 42.24 -27.72
C SER A 2 -38.08 40.70 -27.64
N LEU A 3 -39.18 40.06 -27.20
CA LEU A 3 -40.37 40.44 -26.41
C LEU A 3 -41.32 39.22 -26.33
N HIS A 4 -41.66 38.80 -25.09
CA HIS A 4 -42.91 38.19 -24.56
C HIS A 4 -42.74 36.79 -23.94
N SER A 5 -43.44 36.35 -22.89
CA SER A 5 -44.20 36.95 -21.77
C SER A 5 -45.13 35.85 -21.21
N ARG A 6 -44.95 35.47 -19.94
CA ARG A 6 -45.97 34.97 -18.96
C ARG A 6 -46.80 33.69 -19.32
N CYS A 7 -47.48 32.96 -18.43
CA CYS A 7 -47.50 32.64 -16.98
C CYS A 7 -48.94 32.13 -16.64
N LEU A 8 -49.10 31.26 -15.62
CA LEU A 8 -50.33 30.84 -14.90
C LEU A 8 -51.27 29.70 -15.45
N LEU A 9 -51.21 28.55 -14.76
CA LEU A 9 -52.27 27.92 -13.94
C LEU A 9 -53.75 27.82 -14.45
N THR A 10 -54.32 26.59 -14.54
CA THR A 10 -55.40 26.04 -13.64
C THR A 10 -55.94 24.64 -14.06
N LEU A 11 -56.71 24.01 -13.16
CA LEU A 11 -57.27 22.63 -13.20
C LEU A 11 -58.38 22.38 -14.25
N GLY A 12 -58.63 21.10 -14.58
CA GLY A 12 -59.88 20.62 -15.21
C GLY A 12 -60.05 19.08 -15.13
N PHE A 13 -61.24 18.60 -14.71
CA PHE A 13 -61.60 17.19 -14.46
C PHE A 13 -62.66 16.68 -15.48
N CYS A 14 -62.95 15.37 -15.51
CA CYS A 14 -64.13 14.71 -16.12
C CYS A 14 -64.21 14.65 -17.69
N THR A 15 -64.85 13.67 -18.38
CA THR A 15 -65.55 12.39 -18.04
C THR A 15 -66.00 11.64 -19.32
N LEU A 16 -66.31 10.32 -19.21
CA LEU A 16 -67.32 9.53 -19.98
C LEU A 16 -67.04 9.36 -21.52
N LEU A 17 -67.47 8.31 -22.25
CA LEU A 17 -68.57 7.33 -22.24
C LEU A 17 -68.00 5.93 -22.68
N LEU A 18 -68.66 4.76 -22.79
CA LEU A 18 -70.02 4.23 -22.52
C LEU A 18 -69.94 2.67 -22.33
N ALA A 19 -71.07 1.95 -22.35
CA ALA A 19 -71.16 0.47 -22.34
C ALA A 19 -72.31 -0.04 -23.25
N CYS A 20 -72.33 -1.35 -23.61
CA CYS A 20 -73.50 -2.27 -23.49
C CYS A 20 -73.52 -3.52 -24.43
N ALA A 21 -73.58 -4.69 -23.80
CA ALA A 21 -74.57 -5.79 -23.98
C ALA A 21 -74.91 -6.43 -25.36
N THR A 22 -74.61 -7.74 -25.44
CA THR A 22 -75.47 -8.87 -25.90
C THR A 22 -76.26 -8.81 -27.22
N THR A 23 -76.00 -9.77 -28.13
CA THR A 23 -76.91 -10.92 -28.45
C THR A 23 -76.21 -11.88 -29.43
N GLY A 24 -76.63 -13.15 -29.46
CA GLY A 24 -75.88 -14.23 -30.16
C GLY A 24 -76.51 -14.70 -31.48
N CYS A 25 -75.88 -15.68 -32.13
CA CYS A 25 -76.48 -16.42 -33.24
C CYS A 25 -76.17 -17.93 -33.18
N LYS A 26 -77.07 -18.74 -33.72
CA LYS A 26 -77.11 -20.21 -33.59
C LYS A 26 -76.41 -20.90 -34.76
N GLN A 27 -75.83 -22.08 -34.53
CA GLN A 27 -75.88 -23.18 -35.49
C GLN A 27 -76.19 -24.52 -34.79
N LYS A 28 -76.83 -25.45 -35.52
CA LYS A 28 -77.44 -26.68 -34.98
C LYS A 28 -76.61 -27.93 -35.31
N ASN A 29 -76.57 -28.82 -34.32
CA ASN A 29 -76.60 -30.29 -34.38
C ASN A 29 -75.95 -31.02 -35.58
N ALA A 30 -74.98 -31.88 -35.24
CA ALA A 30 -74.96 -33.26 -35.72
C ALA A 30 -74.70 -34.21 -34.54
N THR A 31 -75.52 -35.26 -34.40
CA THR A 31 -75.41 -36.28 -33.35
C THR A 31 -74.85 -37.59 -33.92
N THR A 32 -73.78 -38.12 -33.34
CA THR A 32 -73.38 -39.53 -33.44
C THR A 32 -72.97 -40.04 -32.05
N GLY A 33 -73.15 -41.34 -31.81
CA GLY A 33 -73.19 -41.94 -30.47
C GLY A 33 -71.84 -42.12 -29.76
N GLY A 34 -71.91 -42.50 -28.48
CA GLY A 34 -70.74 -42.75 -27.60
C GLY A 34 -69.97 -44.05 -27.91
N PRO A 35 -69.12 -44.52 -26.98
CA PRO A 35 -69.58 -44.84 -25.62
C PRO A 35 -68.76 -44.22 -24.47
N ASN A 36 -69.31 -44.36 -23.25
CA ASN A 36 -68.61 -44.05 -22.00
C ASN A 36 -67.30 -44.83 -21.86
N ALA A 37 -66.22 -44.12 -21.52
CA ALA A 37 -65.12 -44.63 -20.72
C ALA A 37 -64.86 -43.62 -19.60
N GLY A 38 -65.33 -43.92 -18.39
CA GLY A 38 -65.20 -43.01 -17.26
C GLY A 38 -63.81 -43.12 -16.62
N SER A 39 -62.97 -42.09 -16.76
CA SER A 39 -61.90 -41.81 -15.81
C SER A 39 -62.46 -40.92 -14.69
N LYS A 40 -62.67 -41.50 -13.51
CA LYS A 40 -62.80 -40.70 -12.29
C LYS A 40 -61.46 -39.96 -12.12
N LYS A 41 -61.49 -38.63 -11.94
CA LYS A 41 -60.37 -37.95 -11.27
C LYS A 41 -60.15 -38.66 -9.92
N PRO A 42 -58.92 -39.07 -9.56
CA PRO A 42 -58.63 -39.44 -8.18
C PRO A 42 -59.00 -38.28 -7.27
N SER A 43 -59.54 -38.56 -6.09
CA SER A 43 -59.68 -37.52 -5.05
C SER A 43 -58.30 -37.09 -4.59
N GLU A 44 -58.12 -35.83 -4.20
CA GLU A 44 -56.84 -35.27 -3.69
C GLU A 44 -56.22 -36.15 -2.59
N ALA A 45 -57.06 -36.70 -1.71
CA ALA A 45 -56.67 -37.65 -0.66
C ALA A 45 -55.92 -38.91 -1.17
N THR A 46 -56.12 -39.31 -2.43
CA THR A 46 -55.42 -40.46 -3.05
C THR A 46 -54.04 -40.06 -3.59
N SER A 47 -53.87 -38.80 -4.00
CA SER A 47 -52.56 -38.27 -4.45
C SER A 47 -51.61 -38.13 -3.26
N ILE A 48 -52.09 -37.50 -2.18
CA ILE A 48 -51.31 -37.24 -0.95
C ILE A 48 -50.73 -38.54 -0.37
N ALA A 49 -51.58 -39.56 -0.16
CA ALA A 49 -51.13 -40.86 0.34
C ALA A 49 -50.10 -41.56 -0.58
N SER A 50 -50.19 -41.35 -1.90
CA SER A 50 -49.23 -41.91 -2.86
C SER A 50 -47.86 -41.24 -2.77
N ILE A 51 -47.83 -39.91 -2.53
CA ILE A 51 -46.60 -39.13 -2.32
C ILE A 51 -45.93 -39.51 -0.98
N GLU A 52 -46.71 -39.66 0.10
CA GLU A 52 -46.18 -40.11 1.41
C GLU A 52 -45.58 -41.53 1.34
N HIS A 53 -46.22 -42.44 0.59
CA HIS A 53 -45.68 -43.79 0.35
C HIS A 53 -44.39 -43.76 -0.51
N ALA A 54 -44.31 -42.87 -1.50
CA ALA A 54 -43.10 -42.67 -2.30
C ALA A 54 -41.95 -42.12 -1.46
N LYS A 55 -42.22 -41.13 -0.60
CA LYS A 55 -41.24 -40.55 0.33
C LYS A 55 -40.73 -41.61 1.32
N SER A 56 -41.64 -42.36 1.94
CA SER A 56 -41.29 -43.47 2.85
C SER A 56 -40.42 -44.53 2.16
N SER A 57 -40.69 -44.83 0.89
CA SER A 57 -39.89 -45.76 0.09
C SER A 57 -38.49 -45.19 -0.21
N LEU A 58 -38.39 -43.89 -0.49
CA LEU A 58 -37.10 -43.21 -0.69
C LEU A 58 -36.26 -43.19 0.59
N ASP A 59 -36.86 -42.89 1.73
CA ASP A 59 -36.19 -42.87 3.03
C ASP A 59 -35.72 -44.28 3.46
N ALA A 60 -36.48 -45.32 3.09
CA ALA A 60 -36.07 -46.72 3.23
C ALA A 60 -35.02 -47.19 2.20
N GLY A 61 -34.51 -46.30 1.33
CA GLY A 61 -33.51 -46.62 0.30
C GLY A 61 -34.05 -47.37 -0.93
N GLN A 62 -35.37 -47.53 -1.05
CA GLN A 62 -36.04 -48.25 -2.14
C GLN A 62 -36.24 -47.35 -3.37
N ILE A 63 -35.15 -46.82 -3.92
CA ILE A 63 -35.15 -45.76 -4.95
C ILE A 63 -36.01 -46.13 -6.17
N VAL A 64 -35.91 -47.35 -6.69
CA VAL A 64 -36.69 -47.81 -7.87
C VAL A 64 -38.20 -47.81 -7.59
N GLN A 65 -38.61 -48.19 -6.37
CA GLN A 65 -40.01 -48.21 -5.96
C GLN A 65 -40.56 -46.78 -5.81
N ALA A 66 -39.80 -45.90 -5.14
CA ALA A 66 -40.13 -44.48 -5.02
C ALA A 66 -40.26 -43.81 -6.40
N GLN A 67 -39.36 -44.13 -7.35
CA GLN A 67 -39.40 -43.62 -8.72
C GLN A 67 -40.66 -44.07 -9.46
N GLN A 68 -41.05 -45.34 -9.36
CA GLN A 68 -42.28 -45.85 -10.00
C GLN A 68 -43.54 -45.21 -9.40
N GLN A 69 -43.58 -45.04 -8.08
CA GLN A 69 -44.69 -44.39 -7.38
C GLN A 69 -44.83 -42.92 -7.78
N ILE A 70 -43.73 -42.16 -7.78
CA ILE A 70 -43.79 -40.72 -8.11
C ILE A 70 -44.08 -40.48 -9.61
N GLN A 71 -43.62 -41.37 -10.49
CA GLN A 71 -43.95 -41.30 -11.91
C GLN A 71 -45.46 -41.48 -12.16
N GLN A 72 -46.15 -42.32 -11.38
CA GLN A 72 -47.61 -42.46 -11.49
C GLN A 72 -48.35 -41.20 -11.03
N VAL A 73 -47.84 -40.52 -9.99
CA VAL A 73 -48.40 -39.23 -9.53
C VAL A 73 -48.20 -38.15 -10.60
N LEU A 74 -46.99 -37.99 -11.13
CA LEU A 74 -46.70 -36.99 -12.17
C LEU A 74 -47.40 -37.25 -13.51
N LEU A 75 -47.73 -38.51 -13.84
CA LEU A 75 -48.57 -38.83 -15.00
C LEU A 75 -50.05 -38.40 -14.81
N ALA A 76 -50.53 -38.34 -13.56
CA ALA A 76 -51.89 -37.91 -13.23
C ALA A 76 -51.99 -36.40 -12.98
N ASN A 77 -50.95 -35.80 -12.41
CA ASN A 77 -50.81 -34.36 -12.19
C ASN A 77 -49.35 -33.93 -12.48
N PRO A 78 -49.03 -33.52 -13.73
CA PRO A 78 -47.66 -33.14 -14.11
C PRO A 78 -47.10 -31.93 -13.37
N ASN A 79 -47.97 -31.13 -12.75
CA ASN A 79 -47.63 -29.89 -12.07
C ASN A 79 -47.78 -30.00 -10.53
N ASP A 80 -47.68 -31.20 -9.98
CA ASP A 80 -47.71 -31.43 -8.54
C ASP A 80 -46.33 -31.07 -7.95
N THR A 81 -46.22 -29.92 -7.28
CA THR A 81 -44.95 -29.36 -6.82
C THR A 81 -44.23 -30.26 -5.81
N VAL A 82 -44.99 -30.96 -4.94
CA VAL A 82 -44.43 -31.91 -3.96
C VAL A 82 -43.95 -33.19 -4.66
N ALA A 83 -44.66 -33.65 -5.70
CA ALA A 83 -44.21 -34.79 -6.48
C ALA A 83 -42.98 -34.47 -7.35
N LEU A 84 -42.89 -33.25 -7.89
CA LEU A 84 -41.72 -32.76 -8.62
C LEU A 84 -40.50 -32.62 -7.70
N GLU A 85 -40.68 -32.08 -6.48
CA GLU A 85 -39.61 -32.02 -5.47
C GLU A 85 -39.09 -33.43 -5.12
N LEU A 86 -39.99 -34.39 -4.86
CA LEU A 86 -39.58 -35.76 -4.53
C LEU A 86 -38.94 -36.49 -5.72
N ALA A 87 -39.37 -36.21 -6.95
CA ALA A 87 -38.69 -36.68 -8.15
C ALA A 87 -37.28 -36.07 -8.30
N GLY A 88 -37.10 -34.82 -7.89
CA GLY A 88 -35.79 -34.17 -7.73
C GLY A 88 -34.92 -34.92 -6.71
N ASP A 89 -35.44 -35.24 -5.52
CA ASP A 89 -34.70 -35.98 -4.49
C ASP A 89 -34.22 -37.36 -4.99
N ILE A 90 -35.04 -38.04 -5.79
CA ILE A 90 -34.69 -39.30 -6.47
C ILE A 90 -33.59 -39.09 -7.52
N ALA A 91 -33.65 -38.00 -8.28
CA ALA A 91 -32.62 -37.64 -9.25
C ALA A 91 -31.27 -37.36 -8.56
N VAL A 92 -31.25 -36.63 -7.43
CA VAL A 92 -30.04 -36.44 -6.61
C VAL A 92 -29.47 -37.76 -6.13
N ARG A 93 -30.29 -38.64 -5.53
CA ARG A 93 -29.83 -39.97 -5.03
C ARG A 93 -29.37 -40.93 -6.15
N THR A 94 -29.62 -40.61 -7.41
CA THR A 94 -29.16 -41.37 -8.58
C THR A 94 -28.08 -40.66 -9.40
N GLY A 95 -27.53 -39.54 -8.90
CA GLY A 95 -26.47 -38.76 -9.55
C GLY A 95 -26.91 -37.96 -10.79
N GLN A 96 -28.22 -37.81 -11.02
CA GLN A 96 -28.79 -37.09 -12.16
C GLN A 96 -28.93 -35.59 -11.84
N ASN A 97 -27.83 -34.93 -11.46
CA ASN A 97 -27.84 -33.58 -10.86
C ASN A 97 -28.51 -32.52 -11.74
N THR A 98 -28.25 -32.49 -13.05
CA THR A 98 -28.90 -31.54 -13.99
C THR A 98 -30.42 -31.72 -14.01
N LYS A 99 -30.87 -32.97 -14.06
CA LYS A 99 -32.30 -33.33 -14.04
C LYS A 99 -32.94 -33.03 -12.69
N ALA A 100 -32.19 -33.16 -11.59
CA ALA A 100 -32.66 -32.73 -10.27
C ALA A 100 -32.92 -31.23 -10.26
N ALA A 101 -31.98 -30.41 -10.77
CA ALA A 101 -32.16 -28.97 -10.91
C ALA A 101 -33.36 -28.60 -11.80
N GLU A 102 -33.56 -29.29 -12.93
CA GLU A 102 -34.73 -29.09 -13.81
C GLU A 102 -36.06 -29.38 -13.09
N LEU A 103 -36.13 -30.49 -12.35
CA LEU A 103 -37.33 -30.89 -11.59
C LEU A 103 -37.62 -29.91 -10.45
N TYR A 104 -36.59 -29.49 -9.71
CA TYR A 104 -36.73 -28.50 -8.63
C TYR A 104 -37.09 -27.10 -9.18
N GLN A 105 -36.52 -26.67 -10.31
CA GLN A 105 -36.87 -25.39 -10.95
C GLN A 105 -38.32 -25.42 -11.46
N THR A 106 -38.76 -26.54 -12.04
CA THR A 106 -40.18 -26.72 -12.44
C THR A 106 -41.11 -26.65 -11.23
N ALA A 107 -40.75 -27.25 -10.09
CA ALA A 107 -41.52 -27.15 -8.85
C ALA A 107 -41.53 -25.72 -8.27
N PHE A 108 -40.42 -25.00 -8.40
CA PHE A 108 -40.28 -23.60 -7.97
C PHE A 108 -41.18 -22.68 -8.81
N ASP A 109 -41.11 -22.77 -10.15
CA ASP A 109 -41.89 -21.93 -11.07
C ASP A 109 -43.41 -22.16 -10.99
N GLN A 110 -43.82 -23.31 -10.45
CA GLN A 110 -45.22 -23.68 -10.24
C GLN A 110 -45.73 -23.41 -8.81
N SER A 111 -44.86 -22.91 -7.92
CA SER A 111 -45.22 -22.58 -6.54
C SER A 111 -45.48 -21.07 -6.40
N ASP A 112 -46.71 -20.68 -6.03
CA ASP A 112 -47.04 -19.27 -5.75
C ASP A 112 -46.14 -18.66 -4.65
N ILE A 113 -45.79 -19.47 -3.64
CA ILE A 113 -44.80 -19.17 -2.61
C ILE A 113 -43.92 -20.42 -2.43
N PRO A 114 -42.73 -20.49 -3.05
CA PRO A 114 -41.84 -21.65 -2.94
C PRO A 114 -41.43 -21.92 -1.49
N PRO A 115 -41.54 -23.17 -0.98
CA PRO A 115 -41.06 -23.51 0.36
C PRO A 115 -39.55 -23.36 0.47
N VAL A 116 -39.04 -22.80 1.58
CA VAL A 116 -37.59 -22.58 1.80
C VAL A 116 -36.76 -23.86 1.64
N ALA A 117 -37.33 -25.03 1.97
CA ALA A 117 -36.68 -26.32 1.74
C ALA A 117 -36.44 -26.61 0.24
N LEU A 118 -37.40 -26.32 -0.63
CA LEU A 118 -37.28 -26.45 -2.08
C LEU A 118 -36.26 -25.44 -2.65
N VAL A 119 -36.28 -24.20 -2.17
CA VAL A 119 -35.32 -23.16 -2.55
C VAL A 119 -33.89 -23.60 -2.22
N ASN A 120 -33.65 -24.10 -1.00
CA ASN A 120 -32.35 -24.59 -0.56
C ASN A 120 -31.89 -25.81 -1.38
N LYS A 121 -32.80 -26.75 -1.71
CA LYS A 121 -32.49 -27.89 -2.59
C LYS A 121 -32.09 -27.43 -4.00
N LEU A 122 -32.87 -26.52 -4.59
CA LEU A 122 -32.60 -25.97 -5.93
C LEU A 122 -31.26 -25.23 -5.98
N GLY A 123 -30.99 -24.34 -5.02
CA GLY A 123 -29.72 -23.61 -4.92
C GLY A 123 -28.52 -24.54 -4.76
N ALA A 124 -28.61 -25.54 -3.87
CA ALA A 124 -27.56 -26.55 -3.70
C ALA A 124 -27.34 -27.39 -4.97
N GLN A 125 -28.39 -27.72 -5.74
CA GLN A 125 -28.21 -28.38 -7.03
C GLN A 125 -27.58 -27.47 -8.08
N TYR A 126 -27.96 -26.19 -8.14
CA TYR A 126 -27.30 -25.22 -9.02
C TYR A 126 -25.80 -25.10 -8.72
N MET A 127 -25.40 -25.09 -7.45
CA MET A 127 -23.99 -25.16 -7.07
C MET A 127 -23.32 -26.46 -7.53
N THR A 128 -24.00 -27.60 -7.36
CA THR A 128 -23.48 -28.93 -7.77
C THR A 128 -23.26 -29.04 -9.29
N ILE A 129 -24.00 -28.29 -10.10
CA ILE A 129 -23.84 -28.23 -11.57
C ILE A 129 -23.12 -26.98 -12.08
N GLY A 130 -22.46 -26.21 -11.20
CA GLY A 130 -21.62 -25.08 -11.58
C GLY A 130 -22.37 -23.82 -12.03
N ARG A 131 -23.59 -23.60 -11.54
CA ARG A 131 -24.47 -22.45 -11.89
C ARG A 131 -24.70 -21.49 -10.70
N PRO A 132 -23.66 -20.83 -10.17
CA PRO A 132 -23.77 -20.02 -8.95
C PRO A 132 -24.75 -18.84 -9.08
N PHE A 133 -24.79 -18.17 -10.24
CA PHE A 133 -25.68 -17.03 -10.46
C PHE A 133 -27.17 -17.40 -10.50
N ASP A 134 -27.53 -18.62 -10.94
CA ASP A 134 -28.90 -19.13 -10.83
C ASP A 134 -29.29 -19.42 -9.38
N SER A 135 -28.35 -19.93 -8.57
CA SER A 135 -28.54 -20.11 -7.13
C SER A 135 -28.80 -18.76 -6.45
N ILE A 136 -28.03 -17.71 -6.78
CA ILE A 136 -28.24 -16.35 -6.25
C ILE A 136 -29.61 -15.81 -6.66
N ARG A 137 -29.98 -15.92 -7.95
CA ARG A 137 -31.28 -15.46 -8.48
C ARG A 137 -32.47 -16.08 -7.75
N ILE A 138 -32.48 -17.40 -7.53
CA ILE A 138 -33.60 -18.07 -6.85
C ILE A 138 -33.62 -17.80 -5.34
N LEU A 139 -32.46 -17.61 -4.70
CA LEU A 139 -32.36 -17.21 -3.30
C LEU A 139 -32.88 -15.77 -3.07
N GLN A 140 -32.50 -14.83 -3.94
CA GLN A 140 -33.00 -13.44 -3.91
C GLN A 140 -34.50 -13.38 -4.18
N SER A 141 -35.00 -14.13 -5.17
CA SER A 141 -36.44 -14.24 -5.44
C SER A 141 -37.22 -14.78 -4.25
N ALA A 142 -36.71 -15.82 -3.58
CA ALA A 142 -37.35 -16.37 -2.38
C ALA A 142 -37.40 -15.37 -1.20
N LEU A 143 -36.41 -14.46 -1.08
CA LEU A 143 -36.41 -13.41 -0.04
C LEU A 143 -37.52 -12.37 -0.23
N GLN A 144 -38.13 -12.25 -1.42
CA GLN A 144 -39.31 -11.39 -1.62
C GLN A 144 -40.55 -11.90 -0.88
N SER A 145 -40.65 -13.22 -0.64
CA SER A 145 -41.76 -13.85 0.10
C SER A 145 -41.38 -14.34 1.50
N HIS A 146 -40.09 -14.59 1.75
CA HIS A 146 -39.55 -15.06 3.04
C HIS A 146 -38.54 -14.07 3.65
N GLY A 147 -38.81 -12.76 3.54
CA GLY A 147 -37.83 -11.70 3.84
C GLY A 147 -37.29 -11.66 5.28
N GLU A 148 -38.02 -12.21 6.25
CA GLU A 148 -37.63 -12.35 7.67
C GLU A 148 -36.80 -13.63 7.96
N ASN A 149 -36.58 -14.50 6.97
CA ASN A 149 -35.84 -15.74 7.18
C ASN A 149 -34.33 -15.49 7.23
N ALA A 150 -33.79 -15.38 8.45
CA ALA A 150 -32.37 -15.13 8.69
C ALA A 150 -31.45 -16.19 8.05
N GLN A 151 -31.81 -17.48 8.11
CA GLN A 151 -30.99 -18.56 7.52
C GLN A 151 -30.94 -18.46 5.99
N LEU A 152 -32.05 -18.05 5.36
CA LEU A 152 -32.10 -17.79 3.92
C LEU A 152 -31.21 -16.59 3.56
N ARG A 153 -31.31 -15.47 4.29
CA ARG A 153 -30.42 -14.31 4.09
C ARG A 153 -28.94 -14.66 4.27
N GLN A 154 -28.58 -15.42 5.32
CA GLN A 154 -27.21 -15.88 5.53
C GLN A 154 -26.69 -16.73 4.36
N THR A 155 -27.55 -17.62 3.83
CA THR A 155 -27.23 -18.43 2.64
C THR A 155 -27.02 -17.55 1.40
N THR A 156 -27.90 -16.57 1.18
CA THR A 156 -27.77 -15.59 0.08
C THR A 156 -26.47 -14.80 0.18
N VAL A 157 -26.15 -14.24 1.35
CA VAL A 157 -24.91 -13.48 1.60
C VAL A 157 -23.68 -14.32 1.34
N GLY A 158 -23.59 -15.52 1.94
CA GLY A 158 -22.43 -16.40 1.74
C GLY A 158 -22.26 -16.85 0.29
N MET A 159 -23.37 -16.99 -0.43
CA MET A 159 -23.36 -17.31 -1.85
C MET A 159 -22.85 -16.13 -2.70
N MET A 160 -23.38 -14.93 -2.49
CA MET A 160 -22.97 -13.69 -3.18
C MET A 160 -21.50 -13.36 -2.93
N ALA A 161 -21.05 -13.43 -1.67
CA ALA A 161 -19.67 -13.22 -1.28
C ALA A 161 -18.70 -14.19 -1.99
N SER A 162 -19.11 -15.46 -2.17
CA SER A 162 -18.27 -16.49 -2.82
C SER A 162 -17.95 -16.21 -4.30
N VAL A 163 -18.69 -15.30 -4.95
CA VAL A 163 -18.50 -14.86 -6.35
C VAL A 163 -18.28 -13.33 -6.46
N ALA A 164 -17.76 -12.71 -5.40
CA ALA A 164 -17.42 -11.28 -5.31
C ALA A 164 -18.58 -10.26 -5.37
N LEU A 165 -19.80 -10.62 -4.96
CA LEU A 165 -20.96 -9.72 -4.96
C LEU A 165 -21.28 -9.15 -3.55
N GLN A 166 -20.28 -8.80 -2.75
CA GLN A 166 -20.46 -8.26 -1.38
C GLN A 166 -21.29 -6.98 -1.35
N GLN A 167 -21.07 -6.05 -2.29
CA GLN A 167 -21.78 -4.77 -2.33
C GLN A 167 -23.30 -4.97 -2.48
N GLN A 168 -23.70 -5.88 -3.36
CA GLN A 168 -25.11 -6.27 -3.54
C GLN A 168 -25.67 -7.05 -2.33
N ALA A 169 -24.81 -7.63 -1.49
CA ALA A 169 -25.21 -8.34 -0.27
C ALA A 169 -25.34 -7.42 0.95
N LEU A 170 -25.02 -6.12 0.84
CA LEU A 170 -24.98 -5.17 1.95
C LEU A 170 -26.31 -5.08 2.70
N GLU A 171 -27.44 -4.91 2.02
CA GLU A 171 -28.77 -4.86 2.66
C GLU A 171 -29.11 -6.14 3.43
N HIS A 172 -28.58 -7.29 2.99
CA HIS A 172 -28.76 -8.56 3.69
C HIS A 172 -27.86 -8.65 4.93
N LEU A 173 -26.61 -8.21 4.84
CA LEU A 173 -25.67 -8.12 5.97
C LEU A 173 -26.18 -7.16 7.06
N GLN A 174 -26.59 -5.95 6.68
CA GLN A 174 -27.15 -4.94 7.59
C GLN A 174 -28.37 -5.47 8.36
N TRP A 175 -29.31 -6.08 7.64
CA TRP A 175 -30.50 -6.68 8.23
C TRP A 175 -30.13 -7.77 9.25
N LEU A 176 -29.18 -8.65 8.92
CA LEU A 176 -28.74 -9.73 9.82
C LEU A 176 -28.12 -9.17 11.11
N VAL A 177 -27.29 -8.13 11.02
CA VAL A 177 -26.71 -7.45 12.20
C VAL A 177 -27.82 -6.83 13.07
N GLN A 178 -28.73 -6.05 12.46
CA GLN A 178 -29.82 -5.37 13.18
C GLN A 178 -30.80 -6.32 13.87
N HIS A 179 -30.98 -7.53 13.33
CA HIS A 179 -31.87 -8.56 13.89
C HIS A 179 -31.16 -9.58 14.79
N GLY A 180 -29.91 -9.33 15.20
CA GLY A 180 -29.17 -10.16 16.15
C GLY A 180 -28.59 -11.46 15.57
N HIS A 181 -28.44 -11.53 14.24
CA HIS A 181 -27.86 -12.65 13.49
C HIS A 181 -26.47 -12.36 12.92
N GLY A 182 -25.82 -11.27 13.35
CA GLY A 182 -24.44 -10.94 12.98
C GLY A 182 -23.45 -11.89 13.66
N ALA A 183 -22.82 -12.77 12.88
CA ALA A 183 -21.74 -13.65 13.29
C ALA A 183 -20.38 -13.08 12.85
N PRO A 184 -19.24 -13.45 13.47
CA PRO A 184 -17.91 -12.90 13.14
C PRO A 184 -17.58 -12.96 11.64
N ASN A 185 -17.91 -14.07 10.98
CA ASN A 185 -17.68 -14.26 9.54
C ASN A 185 -18.54 -13.36 8.64
N LEU A 186 -19.59 -12.72 9.16
CA LEU A 186 -20.38 -11.70 8.45
C LEU A 186 -19.84 -10.29 8.76
N LEU A 187 -19.40 -10.06 10.00
CA LEU A 187 -18.79 -8.81 10.42
C LEU A 187 -17.46 -8.55 9.69
N ILE A 188 -16.68 -9.60 9.41
CA ILE A 188 -15.46 -9.55 8.58
C ILE A 188 -15.75 -9.06 7.14
N ILE A 189 -16.93 -9.38 6.59
CA ILE A 189 -17.34 -8.92 5.26
C ILE A 189 -17.77 -7.45 5.33
N LEU A 190 -18.50 -7.07 6.39
CA LEU A 190 -18.95 -5.71 6.61
C LEU A 190 -17.80 -4.74 6.92
N SER A 191 -16.75 -5.16 7.64
CA SER A 191 -15.64 -4.27 8.01
C SER A 191 -14.98 -3.63 6.78
N ASN A 192 -14.82 -4.40 5.69
CA ASN A 192 -14.38 -3.90 4.39
C ASN A 192 -15.02 -4.72 3.25
N LEU A 193 -16.03 -4.13 2.57
CA LEU A 193 -16.76 -4.77 1.47
C LEU A 193 -15.90 -4.95 0.21
N ASN A 194 -14.85 -4.12 0.06
CA ASN A 194 -13.94 -4.12 -1.07
C ASN A 194 -12.97 -5.31 -1.03
N ARG A 195 -12.65 -5.85 0.17
CA ARG A 195 -11.83 -7.07 0.33
C ARG A 195 -12.57 -8.30 -0.23
N PRO A 196 -12.08 -8.92 -1.32
CA PRO A 196 -12.76 -10.03 -1.99
C PRO A 196 -12.91 -11.26 -1.08
N GLN A 197 -14.12 -11.82 -1.04
CA GLN A 197 -14.45 -13.05 -0.30
C GLN A 197 -14.63 -14.27 -1.25
N THR A 198 -14.11 -14.15 -2.47
CA THR A 198 -14.26 -15.13 -3.55
C THR A 198 -13.72 -16.49 -3.15
N LYS A 199 -14.47 -17.55 -3.45
CA LYS A 199 -13.95 -18.92 -3.39
C LYS A 199 -13.41 -19.33 -4.74
N LYS A 200 -12.09 -19.26 -4.93
CA LYS A 200 -11.39 -19.54 -6.19
C LYS A 200 -11.84 -20.86 -6.82
N GLU A 201 -11.93 -21.92 -6.03
CA GLU A 201 -12.38 -23.26 -6.45
C GLU A 201 -13.82 -23.25 -6.97
N THR A 202 -14.69 -22.43 -6.38
CA THR A 202 -16.10 -22.32 -6.77
C THR A 202 -16.23 -21.66 -8.13
N CYS A 203 -15.52 -20.56 -8.36
CA CYS A 203 -15.50 -19.88 -9.66
C CYS A 203 -14.85 -20.75 -10.74
N THR A 204 -13.69 -21.37 -10.47
CA THR A 204 -13.02 -22.27 -11.41
C THR A 204 -13.88 -23.50 -11.73
N PHE A 205 -14.57 -24.09 -10.75
CA PHE A 205 -15.50 -25.20 -10.97
C PHE A 205 -16.69 -24.80 -11.83
N ALA A 206 -17.27 -23.62 -11.59
CA ALA A 206 -18.39 -23.09 -12.38
C ALA A 206 -17.99 -22.89 -13.85
N LEU A 207 -16.90 -22.16 -14.11
CA LEU A 207 -16.39 -21.93 -15.48
C LEU A 207 -16.06 -23.23 -16.23
N LYS A 208 -15.56 -24.25 -15.52
CA LYS A 208 -15.26 -25.56 -16.10
C LYS A 208 -16.50 -26.41 -16.40
N THR A 209 -17.53 -26.31 -15.55
CA THR A 209 -18.71 -27.20 -15.60
C THR A 209 -19.85 -26.61 -16.43
N TYR A 210 -19.95 -25.28 -16.45
CA TYR A 210 -20.95 -24.52 -17.20
C TYR A 210 -20.31 -23.31 -17.90
N PRO A 211 -19.45 -23.53 -18.92
CA PRO A 211 -18.70 -22.47 -19.63
C PRO A 211 -19.59 -21.49 -20.40
N ASP A 212 -20.90 -21.72 -20.44
CA ASP A 212 -21.84 -20.76 -20.99
C ASP A 212 -22.04 -19.52 -20.10
N ASP A 213 -21.86 -19.64 -18.79
CA ASP A 213 -21.85 -18.50 -17.87
C ASP A 213 -20.41 -18.10 -17.53
N LEU A 214 -19.97 -16.95 -18.04
CA LEU A 214 -18.63 -16.41 -17.77
C LEU A 214 -18.58 -15.48 -16.56
N ARG A 215 -19.72 -15.11 -15.98
CA ARG A 215 -19.78 -14.22 -14.81
C ARG A 215 -18.96 -14.70 -13.60
N PRO A 216 -18.73 -16.00 -13.32
CA PRO A 216 -17.83 -16.41 -12.23
C PRO A 216 -16.37 -15.96 -12.41
N ALA A 217 -15.93 -15.62 -13.63
CA ALA A 217 -14.61 -15.04 -13.85
C ALA A 217 -14.46 -13.64 -13.22
N TYR A 218 -15.55 -12.88 -13.05
CA TYR A 218 -15.52 -11.63 -12.28
C TYR A 218 -15.04 -11.83 -10.84
N GLY A 219 -15.42 -12.94 -10.20
CA GLY A 219 -14.96 -13.25 -8.85
C GLY A 219 -13.45 -13.50 -8.79
N LEU A 220 -12.86 -14.06 -9.84
CA LEU A 220 -11.41 -14.26 -9.97
C LEU A 220 -10.71 -12.93 -10.28
N ALA A 221 -11.24 -12.16 -11.23
CA ALA A 221 -10.74 -10.83 -11.57
C ALA A 221 -10.80 -9.86 -10.38
N ARG A 222 -11.76 -10.00 -9.46
CA ARG A 222 -11.80 -9.24 -8.18
C ARG A 222 -10.72 -9.64 -7.18
N LEU A 223 -10.15 -10.85 -7.27
CA LEU A 223 -8.94 -11.21 -6.51
C LEU A 223 -7.72 -10.54 -7.15
N ASP A 224 -7.55 -10.73 -8.47
CA ASP A 224 -6.42 -10.15 -9.20
C ASP A 224 -6.42 -8.61 -9.15
N ALA A 225 -7.59 -7.95 -9.11
CA ALA A 225 -7.74 -6.50 -8.93
C ALA A 225 -7.38 -6.02 -7.50
N TYR A 226 -7.59 -6.86 -6.49
CA TYR A 226 -7.19 -6.56 -5.11
C TYR A 226 -5.68 -6.70 -4.90
N ASP A 227 -5.02 -7.48 -5.77
CA ASP A 227 -3.56 -7.59 -5.86
C ASP A 227 -2.96 -6.61 -6.90
N GLY A 228 -3.75 -5.68 -7.44
CA GLY A 228 -3.29 -4.68 -8.43
C GLY A 228 -2.90 -5.24 -9.81
N LYS A 229 -3.24 -6.48 -10.14
CA LYS A 229 -2.86 -7.18 -11.39
C LYS A 229 -3.74 -6.76 -12.57
N TRP A 230 -3.91 -5.45 -12.78
CA TRP A 230 -4.88 -4.85 -13.72
C TRP A 230 -4.80 -5.38 -15.16
N GLN A 231 -3.60 -5.71 -15.64
CA GLN A 231 -3.39 -6.37 -16.93
C GLN A 231 -4.12 -7.73 -17.01
N THR A 232 -4.02 -8.53 -15.96
CA THR A 232 -4.73 -9.82 -15.84
C THR A 232 -6.24 -9.60 -15.69
N VAL A 233 -6.66 -8.59 -14.93
CA VAL A 233 -8.08 -8.21 -14.76
C VAL A 233 -8.72 -7.86 -16.10
N ARG A 234 -8.06 -7.02 -16.92
CA ARG A 234 -8.50 -6.67 -18.27
C ARG A 234 -8.72 -7.91 -19.12
N ASP A 235 -7.70 -8.75 -19.22
CA ASP A 235 -7.69 -9.91 -20.11
C ASP A 235 -8.71 -10.98 -19.67
N GLN A 236 -8.96 -11.12 -18.35
CA GLN A 236 -10.02 -11.98 -17.81
C GLN A 236 -11.43 -11.44 -18.05
N LEU A 237 -11.65 -10.12 -17.93
CA LEU A 237 -12.99 -9.53 -18.01
C LEU A 237 -13.44 -9.21 -19.44
N ALA A 238 -12.53 -8.96 -20.38
CA ALA A 238 -12.85 -8.74 -21.79
C ALA A 238 -13.85 -9.77 -22.38
N PRO A 239 -13.70 -11.10 -22.21
CA PRO A 239 -14.70 -12.07 -22.67
C PRO A 239 -16.00 -12.06 -21.84
N VAL A 240 -15.96 -11.62 -20.58
CA VAL A 240 -17.14 -11.55 -19.69
C VAL A 240 -18.08 -10.44 -20.15
N VAL A 241 -17.57 -9.22 -20.31
CA VAL A 241 -18.38 -8.05 -20.68
C VAL A 241 -19.00 -8.19 -22.07
N ASN A 242 -18.29 -8.81 -23.02
CA ASN A 242 -18.81 -9.09 -24.35
C ASN A 242 -19.94 -10.13 -24.36
N LYS A 243 -19.96 -11.08 -23.40
CA LYS A 243 -20.99 -12.14 -23.33
C LYS A 243 -22.16 -11.78 -22.40
N HIS A 244 -21.91 -10.97 -21.39
CA HIS A 244 -22.87 -10.57 -20.36
C HIS A 244 -22.90 -9.03 -20.24
N PRO A 245 -23.34 -8.29 -21.28
CA PRO A 245 -23.26 -6.83 -21.31
C PRO A 245 -24.03 -6.16 -20.17
N ASP A 246 -25.13 -6.78 -19.72
CA ASP A 246 -25.97 -6.32 -18.60
C ASP A 246 -25.34 -6.55 -17.20
N PHE A 247 -24.17 -7.20 -17.10
CA PHE A 247 -23.52 -7.49 -15.82
C PHE A 247 -22.65 -6.31 -15.36
N LEU A 248 -23.33 -5.25 -14.88
CA LEU A 248 -22.73 -3.96 -14.51
C LEU A 248 -21.45 -4.04 -13.63
N PRO A 249 -21.35 -4.89 -12.59
CA PRO A 249 -20.12 -4.97 -11.78
C PRO A 249 -18.87 -5.36 -12.59
N ALA A 250 -19.03 -6.26 -13.57
CA ALA A 250 -17.93 -6.65 -14.45
C ALA A 250 -17.61 -5.57 -15.49
N GLN A 251 -18.60 -4.80 -15.93
CA GLN A 251 -18.42 -3.66 -16.85
C GLN A 251 -17.64 -2.53 -16.17
N ALA A 252 -17.99 -2.18 -14.94
CA ALA A 252 -17.33 -1.14 -14.16
C ALA A 252 -15.87 -1.51 -13.85
N LEU A 253 -15.64 -2.74 -13.37
CA LEU A 253 -14.28 -3.23 -13.10
C LEU A 253 -13.44 -3.39 -14.37
N TYR A 254 -14.05 -3.73 -15.50
CA TYR A 254 -13.36 -3.77 -16.80
C TYR A 254 -12.95 -2.37 -17.26
N LEU A 255 -13.84 -1.38 -17.19
CA LEU A 255 -13.48 0.01 -17.48
C LEU A 255 -12.34 0.48 -16.58
N ARG A 256 -12.40 0.20 -15.28
CA ARG A 256 -11.31 0.49 -14.35
C ARG A 256 -10.01 -0.15 -14.82
N ALA A 257 -10.00 -1.46 -15.08
CA ALA A 257 -8.80 -2.14 -15.58
C ALA A 257 -8.25 -1.55 -16.88
N LEU A 258 -9.11 -1.07 -17.80
CA LEU A 258 -8.67 -0.39 -19.02
C LEU A 258 -7.98 0.96 -18.74
N VAL A 259 -8.50 1.75 -17.80
CA VAL A 259 -7.90 3.04 -17.40
C VAL A 259 -6.59 2.83 -16.64
N GLU A 260 -6.56 1.88 -15.69
CA GLU A 260 -5.37 1.55 -14.88
C GLU A 260 -4.19 1.03 -15.75
N VAL A 261 -4.46 0.30 -16.85
CA VAL A 261 -3.44 -0.11 -17.83
C VAL A 261 -3.28 0.84 -19.02
N GLN A 262 -3.98 1.97 -19.03
CA GLN A 262 -3.92 3.02 -20.05
C GLN A 262 -4.24 2.53 -21.49
N ASP A 263 -5.20 1.62 -21.64
CA ASP A 263 -5.67 1.10 -22.93
C ASP A 263 -6.71 2.04 -23.55
N ASP A 264 -6.26 3.25 -23.93
CA ASP A 264 -7.13 4.36 -24.32
C ASP A 264 -7.99 4.06 -25.56
N GLU A 265 -7.51 3.21 -26.47
CA GLU A 265 -8.30 2.74 -27.61
C GLU A 265 -9.50 1.89 -27.16
N ALA A 266 -9.31 1.02 -26.16
CA ALA A 266 -10.38 0.22 -25.59
C ALA A 266 -11.31 1.06 -24.67
N VAL A 267 -10.77 2.02 -23.92
CA VAL A 267 -11.55 2.99 -23.13
C VAL A 267 -12.50 3.76 -24.05
N GLY A 268 -11.99 4.35 -25.14
CA GLY A 268 -12.80 5.06 -26.13
C GLY A 268 -13.88 4.21 -26.81
N LYS A 269 -13.62 2.92 -27.05
CA LYS A 269 -14.64 1.97 -27.55
C LYS A 269 -15.74 1.68 -26.52
N TRP A 270 -15.38 1.56 -25.25
CA TRP A 270 -16.33 1.26 -24.17
C TRP A 270 -17.27 2.45 -23.92
N ILE A 271 -16.72 3.68 -23.89
CA ILE A 271 -17.48 4.92 -23.64
C ILE A 271 -18.46 5.26 -24.77
N ALA A 272 -18.28 4.68 -25.97
CA ALA A 272 -19.19 4.89 -27.09
C ALA A 272 -20.58 4.25 -26.90
N ASP A 273 -20.71 3.22 -26.04
CA ASP A 273 -21.97 2.52 -25.75
C ASP A 273 -21.98 1.98 -24.29
N PRO A 274 -22.01 2.88 -23.28
CA PRO A 274 -21.90 2.48 -21.88
C PRO A 274 -23.19 1.79 -21.41
N PRO A 275 -23.11 0.71 -20.60
CA PRO A 275 -24.29 0.02 -20.09
C PRO A 275 -25.21 0.92 -19.28
N ALA A 276 -26.53 0.82 -19.49
CA ALA A 276 -27.49 1.65 -18.78
C ALA A 276 -27.49 1.37 -17.26
N GLY A 277 -27.30 2.41 -16.45
CA GLY A 277 -27.25 2.30 -14.99
C GLY A 277 -25.87 1.99 -14.42
N ILE A 278 -24.81 1.98 -15.24
CA ILE A 278 -23.43 1.78 -14.80
C ILE A 278 -22.98 2.81 -13.76
N GLU A 279 -23.62 3.99 -13.74
CA GLU A 279 -23.40 5.06 -12.77
C GLU A 279 -23.83 4.71 -11.34
N THR A 280 -24.40 3.52 -11.13
CA THR A 280 -24.67 2.96 -9.79
C THR A 280 -23.48 2.19 -9.20
N GLU A 281 -22.55 1.72 -10.03
CA GLU A 281 -21.36 0.97 -9.60
C GLU A 281 -20.24 1.93 -9.15
N PRO A 282 -19.60 1.73 -7.97
CA PRO A 282 -18.51 2.59 -7.52
C PRO A 282 -17.28 2.56 -8.44
N ASP A 283 -16.89 1.39 -8.95
CA ASP A 283 -15.69 1.22 -9.80
C ASP A 283 -15.76 2.05 -11.11
N TYR A 284 -16.98 2.38 -11.61
CA TYR A 284 -17.15 3.28 -12.75
C TYR A 284 -16.69 4.70 -12.43
N TRP A 285 -17.05 5.21 -11.25
CA TRP A 285 -16.66 6.53 -10.79
C TRP A 285 -15.19 6.62 -10.39
N ILE A 286 -14.63 5.52 -9.86
CA ILE A 286 -13.18 5.42 -9.63
C ILE A 286 -12.44 5.49 -10.97
N ALA A 287 -12.85 4.72 -11.98
CA ALA A 287 -12.25 4.75 -13.32
C ALA A 287 -12.36 6.13 -13.99
N ALA A 288 -13.52 6.79 -13.88
CA ALA A 288 -13.73 8.17 -14.34
C ALA A 288 -12.81 9.17 -13.64
N GLY A 289 -12.62 9.03 -12.33
CA GLY A 289 -11.71 9.88 -11.55
C GLY A 289 -10.25 9.68 -11.95
N ILE A 290 -9.79 8.44 -12.12
CA ILE A 290 -8.43 8.13 -12.59
C ILE A 290 -8.19 8.70 -13.99
N TRP A 291 -9.18 8.57 -14.89
CA TRP A 291 -9.10 9.16 -16.22
C TRP A 291 -8.95 10.69 -16.18
N ALA A 292 -9.77 11.38 -15.36
CA ALA A 292 -9.68 12.82 -15.21
C ALA A 292 -8.36 13.28 -14.57
N ASP A 293 -7.90 12.59 -13.52
CA ASP A 293 -6.66 12.89 -12.80
C ASP A 293 -5.43 12.76 -13.72
N ARG A 294 -5.40 11.71 -14.56
CA ARG A 294 -4.36 11.51 -15.59
C ARG A 294 -4.37 12.58 -16.70
N ASN A 295 -5.53 13.22 -16.93
CA ASN A 295 -5.69 14.33 -17.89
C ASN A 295 -5.67 15.70 -17.17
N GLU A 296 -5.06 15.80 -15.98
CA GLU A 296 -4.93 17.02 -15.15
C GLU A 296 -6.26 17.75 -14.84
N SER A 297 -7.39 17.08 -15.06
CA SER A 297 -8.74 17.61 -14.87
C SER A 297 -9.17 17.37 -13.43
N PHE A 298 -8.40 17.91 -12.48
CA PHE A 298 -8.51 17.61 -11.04
C PHE A 298 -9.87 17.96 -10.42
N ASP A 299 -10.60 18.91 -11.02
CA ASP A 299 -11.97 19.28 -10.64
C ASP A 299 -13.00 18.19 -11.00
N GLN A 300 -12.89 17.62 -12.20
CA GLN A 300 -13.65 16.44 -12.63
C GLN A 300 -13.22 15.19 -11.87
N ALA A 301 -11.93 15.04 -11.56
CA ALA A 301 -11.41 13.94 -10.75
C ALA A 301 -12.01 13.95 -9.33
N ALA A 302 -11.96 15.11 -8.66
CA ALA A 302 -12.62 15.32 -7.37
C ALA A 302 -14.12 15.02 -7.45
N GLY A 303 -14.81 15.51 -8.50
CA GLY A 303 -16.22 15.20 -8.75
C GLY A 303 -16.51 13.71 -8.87
N ALA A 304 -15.71 12.98 -9.65
CA ALA A 304 -15.87 11.54 -9.85
C ALA A 304 -15.55 10.74 -8.58
N PHE A 305 -14.44 11.01 -7.88
CA PHE A 305 -14.14 10.33 -6.62
C PHE A 305 -15.18 10.65 -5.53
N TYR A 306 -15.72 11.87 -5.48
CA TYR A 306 -16.86 12.21 -4.62
C TYR A 306 -18.11 11.36 -4.95
N GLN A 307 -18.41 11.12 -6.23
CA GLN A 307 -19.48 10.20 -6.61
C GLN A 307 -19.21 8.75 -6.20
N ALA A 308 -17.95 8.27 -6.24
CA ALA A 308 -17.58 6.97 -5.70
C ALA A 308 -17.82 6.90 -4.18
N VAL A 309 -17.33 7.88 -3.41
CA VAL A 309 -17.53 7.99 -1.95
C VAL A 309 -19.01 8.04 -1.57
N ARG A 310 -19.87 8.73 -2.35
CA ARG A 310 -21.33 8.72 -2.13
C ARG A 310 -22.00 7.34 -2.22
N ARG A 311 -21.35 6.37 -2.89
CA ARG A 311 -21.88 5.02 -3.11
C ARG A 311 -21.23 3.99 -2.19
N ASP A 312 -19.98 4.21 -1.81
CA ASP A 312 -19.31 3.51 -0.72
C ASP A 312 -18.51 4.50 0.14
N GLU A 313 -19.16 5.02 1.18
CA GLU A 313 -18.56 5.89 2.20
C GLU A 313 -17.44 5.20 2.99
N ASN A 314 -17.22 3.88 2.83
CA ASN A 314 -16.20 3.11 3.53
C ASN A 314 -15.14 2.53 2.56
N ASN A 315 -14.98 3.14 1.39
CA ASN A 315 -13.94 2.82 0.40
C ASN A 315 -12.68 3.71 0.62
N GLU A 316 -11.61 3.09 1.15
CA GLU A 316 -10.32 3.75 1.43
C GLU A 316 -9.72 4.43 0.18
N ASP A 317 -9.67 3.71 -0.94
CA ASP A 317 -9.14 4.16 -2.24
C ASP A 317 -9.84 5.42 -2.78
N SER A 318 -11.18 5.43 -2.75
CA SER A 318 -11.99 6.57 -3.20
C SER A 318 -11.83 7.79 -2.30
N LEU A 319 -11.69 7.61 -0.98
CA LEU A 319 -11.50 8.70 -0.02
C LEU A 319 -10.11 9.32 -0.12
N SER A 320 -9.06 8.51 -0.23
CA SER A 320 -7.68 8.99 -0.41
C SER A 320 -7.52 9.75 -1.72
N ARG A 321 -8.06 9.22 -2.82
CA ARG A 321 -8.05 9.89 -4.12
C ARG A 321 -8.87 11.19 -4.12
N LEU A 322 -10.04 11.19 -3.49
CA LEU A 322 -10.83 12.41 -3.29
C LEU A 322 -10.05 13.47 -2.50
N ALA A 323 -9.41 13.10 -1.39
CA ALA A 323 -8.61 14.02 -0.58
C ALA A 323 -7.48 14.68 -1.39
N ARG A 324 -6.72 13.89 -2.17
CA ARG A 324 -5.65 14.40 -3.04
C ARG A 324 -6.20 15.34 -4.12
N SER A 325 -7.25 14.95 -4.86
CA SER A 325 -7.81 15.81 -5.91
C SER A 325 -8.40 17.11 -5.35
N LEU A 326 -9.06 17.08 -4.18
CA LEU A 326 -9.53 18.28 -3.47
C LEU A 326 -8.38 19.21 -3.08
N LYS A 327 -7.27 18.66 -2.58
CA LYS A 327 -6.07 19.44 -2.24
C LYS A 327 -5.47 20.11 -3.47
N LEU A 328 -5.40 19.41 -4.60
CA LEU A 328 -4.89 19.94 -5.88
C LEU A 328 -5.72 21.09 -6.47
N ILE A 329 -7.02 21.17 -6.14
CA ILE A 329 -7.90 22.29 -6.53
C ILE A 329 -8.07 23.37 -5.42
N GLY A 330 -7.34 23.26 -4.31
CA GLY A 330 -7.35 24.25 -3.22
C GLY A 330 -8.53 24.12 -2.24
N HIS A 331 -9.26 23.00 -2.25
CA HIS A 331 -10.36 22.71 -1.32
C HIS A 331 -9.82 22.06 -0.02
N ASP A 332 -8.94 22.76 0.68
CA ASP A 332 -8.19 22.24 1.83
C ASP A 332 -9.06 21.68 2.97
N GLU A 333 -10.17 22.34 3.31
CA GLU A 333 -11.07 21.87 4.38
C GLU A 333 -11.79 20.57 4.01
N ASP A 334 -12.29 20.47 2.76
CA ASP A 334 -12.92 19.27 2.23
C ASP A 334 -11.90 18.11 2.12
N ALA A 335 -10.67 18.42 1.70
CA ALA A 335 -9.57 17.46 1.59
C ALA A 335 -9.22 16.83 2.94
N ILE A 336 -9.14 17.64 4.01
CA ILE A 336 -8.92 17.18 5.38
C ILE A 336 -10.06 16.26 5.84
N LEU A 337 -11.32 16.60 5.54
CA LEU A 337 -12.47 15.75 5.89
C LEU A 337 -12.39 14.36 5.24
N ALA A 338 -12.00 14.29 3.97
CA ALA A 338 -11.82 13.02 3.27
C ALA A 338 -10.62 12.22 3.79
N ALA A 339 -9.46 12.88 3.99
CA ALA A 339 -8.24 12.25 4.51
C ALA A 339 -8.43 11.68 5.93
N GLU A 340 -9.05 12.42 6.84
CA GLU A 340 -9.36 11.97 8.20
C GLU A 340 -10.27 10.74 8.22
N ARG A 341 -11.18 10.63 7.25
CA ARG A 341 -12.05 9.45 7.12
C ARG A 341 -11.29 8.25 6.55
N ALA A 342 -10.43 8.45 5.55
CA ALA A 342 -9.54 7.40 5.04
C ALA A 342 -8.63 6.85 6.16
N LYS A 343 -8.00 7.75 6.94
CA LYS A 343 -7.16 7.41 8.10
C LYS A 343 -7.90 6.52 9.12
N LYS A 344 -9.16 6.82 9.43
CA LYS A 344 -9.97 5.99 10.35
C LYS A 344 -10.36 4.62 9.79
N LEU A 345 -10.49 4.47 8.46
CA LEU A 345 -10.72 3.17 7.83
C LEU A 345 -9.44 2.32 7.85
N ILE A 346 -8.29 2.91 7.58
CA ILE A 346 -6.96 2.27 7.73
C ILE A 346 -6.80 1.73 9.15
N VAL A 347 -7.09 2.55 10.18
CA VAL A 347 -7.03 2.10 11.58
C VAL A 347 -8.01 0.94 11.90
N LEU A 348 -9.17 0.88 11.23
CA LEU A 348 -10.07 -0.28 11.33
C LEU A 348 -9.48 -1.52 10.65
N ARG A 349 -8.86 -1.37 9.47
CA ARG A 349 -8.17 -2.45 8.74
C ARG A 349 -7.03 -3.03 9.57
N ASP A 350 -6.15 -2.19 10.09
CA ASP A 350 -4.99 -2.60 10.90
C ASP A 350 -5.45 -3.31 12.19
N ALA A 351 -6.55 -2.85 12.81
CA ALA A 351 -7.18 -3.53 13.94
C ALA A 351 -7.78 -4.91 13.56
N MET A 352 -8.34 -5.04 12.36
CA MET A 352 -8.83 -6.32 11.82
C MET A 352 -7.68 -7.30 11.54
N ASP A 353 -6.56 -6.83 10.98
CA ASP A 353 -5.40 -7.69 10.70
C ASP A 353 -4.67 -8.09 12.00
N LYS A 354 -4.60 -7.21 13.01
CA LYS A 354 -4.21 -7.58 14.39
C LYS A 354 -5.12 -8.67 14.94
N PHE A 355 -6.44 -8.60 14.74
CA PHE A 355 -7.38 -9.67 15.13
C PHE A 355 -7.18 -10.99 14.34
N PHE A 356 -6.83 -10.93 13.05
CA PHE A 356 -6.50 -12.13 12.27
C PHE A 356 -5.18 -12.78 12.68
N SER A 357 -4.20 -12.02 13.18
CA SER A 357 -2.97 -12.59 13.77
C SER A 357 -3.29 -13.56 14.92
N TRP A 358 -4.28 -13.22 15.75
CA TRP A 358 -4.86 -14.04 16.82
C TRP A 358 -5.90 -15.07 16.34
N ARG A 359 -5.90 -15.40 15.04
CA ARG A 359 -6.79 -16.39 14.40
C ARG A 359 -8.29 -16.05 14.54
N GLY A 360 -8.62 -14.79 14.80
CA GLY A 360 -9.97 -14.32 15.03
C GLY A 360 -10.59 -14.73 16.37
N ASP A 361 -9.77 -14.96 17.40
CA ASP A 361 -10.19 -15.51 18.70
C ASP A 361 -9.55 -14.75 19.90
N SER A 362 -9.49 -13.41 19.84
CA SER A 362 -8.95 -12.55 20.91
C SER A 362 -9.98 -11.52 21.38
N GLN A 363 -10.26 -11.46 22.69
CA GLN A 363 -11.16 -10.45 23.26
C GLN A 363 -10.54 -9.05 23.23
N THR A 364 -9.25 -8.92 23.60
CA THR A 364 -8.53 -7.65 23.56
C THR A 364 -8.45 -7.06 22.15
N ALA A 365 -8.22 -7.88 21.11
CA ALA A 365 -8.13 -7.40 19.72
C ALA A 365 -9.46 -6.86 19.16
N VAL A 366 -10.61 -7.26 19.72
CA VAL A 366 -11.93 -6.74 19.33
C VAL A 366 -12.18 -5.31 19.85
N ILE A 367 -11.48 -4.87 20.91
CA ILE A 367 -11.68 -3.53 21.50
C ILE A 367 -11.26 -2.42 20.52
N PRO A 368 -10.08 -2.45 19.88
CA PRO A 368 -9.72 -1.51 18.80
C PRO A 368 -10.69 -1.52 17.61
N ILE A 369 -11.14 -2.70 17.15
CA ILE A 369 -12.14 -2.82 16.07
C ILE A 369 -13.43 -2.08 16.46
N SER A 370 -13.94 -2.33 17.67
CA SER A 370 -15.15 -1.67 18.17
C SER A 370 -14.96 -0.17 18.34
N LYS A 371 -13.77 0.31 18.73
CA LYS A 371 -13.50 1.75 18.85
C LYS A 371 -13.51 2.41 17.47
N SER A 372 -12.76 1.87 16.51
CA SER A 372 -12.65 2.41 15.15
C SER A 372 -14.00 2.45 14.44
N LEU A 373 -14.85 1.43 14.64
CA LEU A 373 -16.23 1.45 14.14
C LEU A 373 -17.08 2.56 14.75
N LEU A 374 -16.89 2.92 16.03
CA LEU A 374 -17.59 4.07 16.64
C LEU A 374 -17.05 5.41 16.12
N ASP A 375 -15.74 5.53 15.93
CA ASP A 375 -15.10 6.72 15.36
C ASP A 375 -15.45 6.96 13.88
N LEU A 376 -15.98 5.92 13.20
CA LEU A 376 -16.60 5.93 11.86
C LEU A 376 -18.13 6.05 11.87
N GLY A 377 -18.76 6.14 13.05
CA GLY A 377 -20.21 6.27 13.19
C GLY A 377 -21.01 4.97 12.89
N ARG A 378 -20.42 3.78 13.08
CA ARG A 378 -20.98 2.43 12.79
C ARG A 378 -21.30 1.64 14.09
N PRO A 379 -22.19 2.14 14.98
CA PRO A 379 -22.39 1.57 16.32
C PRO A 379 -22.98 0.16 16.33
N TRP A 380 -23.80 -0.18 15.32
CA TRP A 380 -24.39 -1.51 15.16
C TRP A 380 -23.32 -2.60 15.09
N GLU A 381 -22.31 -2.40 14.27
CA GLU A 381 -21.22 -3.35 14.07
C GLU A 381 -20.31 -3.43 15.30
N ALA A 382 -19.94 -2.27 15.85
CA ALA A 382 -19.15 -2.18 17.09
C ALA A 382 -19.76 -3.02 18.22
N THR A 383 -21.08 -2.93 18.39
CA THR A 383 -21.82 -3.67 19.42
C THR A 383 -21.83 -5.17 19.19
N VAL A 384 -22.01 -5.62 17.94
CA VAL A 384 -22.06 -7.05 17.63
C VAL A 384 -20.65 -7.67 17.64
N TRP A 385 -19.61 -6.90 17.32
CA TRP A 385 -18.22 -7.28 17.57
C TRP A 385 -17.96 -7.52 19.07
N LEU A 386 -18.29 -6.55 19.94
CA LEU A 386 -18.18 -6.73 21.39
C LEU A 386 -19.03 -7.90 21.92
N GLN A 387 -20.20 -8.15 21.33
CA GLN A 387 -21.03 -9.30 21.66
C GLN A 387 -20.36 -10.63 21.26
N ALA A 388 -19.70 -10.68 20.11
CA ALA A 388 -18.98 -11.86 19.63
C ALA A 388 -17.76 -12.20 20.50
N ALA A 389 -17.07 -11.19 21.05
CA ALA A 389 -15.92 -11.38 21.92
C ALA A 389 -16.21 -12.24 23.16
N PHE A 390 -17.45 -12.27 23.68
CA PHE A 390 -17.81 -13.16 24.79
C PHE A 390 -17.71 -14.67 24.46
N GLN A 391 -17.61 -15.04 23.19
CA GLN A 391 -17.40 -16.43 22.75
C GLN A 391 -15.91 -16.74 22.48
N MET A 392 -15.02 -15.75 22.56
CA MET A 392 -13.60 -15.90 22.26
C MET A 392 -12.78 -16.31 23.48
N SER A 393 -11.70 -17.07 23.24
CA SER A 393 -10.95 -17.78 24.28
C SER A 393 -9.60 -17.16 24.65
N GLN A 394 -8.96 -16.40 23.75
CA GLN A 394 -7.63 -15.83 23.98
C GLN A 394 -7.72 -14.35 24.40
N GLN A 395 -6.65 -13.88 25.05
CA GLN A 395 -6.50 -12.50 25.56
C GLN A 395 -7.80 -11.94 26.21
N PRO A 396 -8.28 -12.54 27.31
CA PRO A 396 -9.52 -12.11 27.96
C PRO A 396 -9.35 -10.70 28.56
N ASP A 397 -10.27 -9.78 28.24
CA ASP A 397 -10.20 -8.40 28.72
C ASP A 397 -11.27 -8.14 29.80
N PRO A 398 -10.88 -7.78 31.04
CA PRO A 398 -11.83 -7.57 32.13
C PRO A 398 -12.78 -6.38 31.90
N ARG A 399 -12.49 -5.48 30.94
CA ARG A 399 -13.31 -4.31 30.61
C ARG A 399 -14.45 -4.63 29.63
N LEU A 400 -14.42 -5.80 28.99
CA LEU A 400 -15.37 -6.18 27.94
C LEU A 400 -16.86 -6.06 28.35
N PRO A 401 -17.30 -6.47 29.55
CA PRO A 401 -18.70 -6.34 29.97
C PRO A 401 -19.17 -4.88 30.05
N ASP A 402 -18.36 -4.01 30.65
CA ASP A 402 -18.69 -2.59 30.83
C ASP A 402 -18.67 -1.85 29.49
N LEU A 403 -17.70 -2.17 28.62
CA LEU A 403 -17.61 -1.61 27.27
C LEU A 403 -18.81 -2.03 26.42
N TYR A 404 -19.16 -3.32 26.40
CA TYR A 404 -20.35 -3.81 25.70
C TYR A 404 -21.62 -3.11 26.20
N GLN A 405 -21.82 -3.00 27.52
CA GLN A 405 -22.99 -2.36 28.08
C GLN A 405 -23.05 -0.86 27.72
N SER A 406 -21.91 -0.16 27.78
CA SER A 406 -21.78 1.24 27.38
C SER A 406 -22.27 1.44 25.95
N VAL A 407 -21.66 0.76 24.97
CA VAL A 407 -21.99 0.92 23.54
C VAL A 407 -23.42 0.45 23.25
N ARG A 408 -23.82 -0.71 23.78
CA ARG A 408 -25.17 -1.26 23.57
C ARG A 408 -26.27 -0.33 24.12
N SER A 409 -26.01 0.41 25.19
CA SER A 409 -27.01 1.31 25.79
C SER A 409 -27.41 2.49 24.89
N ASN A 410 -26.54 2.89 23.97
CA ASN A 410 -26.78 3.98 23.02
C ASN A 410 -27.56 3.53 21.75
N LEU A 411 -27.80 2.22 21.60
CA LEU A 411 -28.46 1.65 20.42
C LEU A 411 -29.96 1.42 20.62
N THR A 412 -30.73 2.05 19.74
CA THR A 412 -32.20 1.95 19.67
C THR A 412 -32.62 1.44 18.30
N GLY A 413 -33.89 1.04 18.15
CA GLY A 413 -34.45 0.66 16.84
C GLY A 413 -34.53 1.80 15.81
N THR A 414 -34.20 3.04 16.20
CA THR A 414 -34.13 4.21 15.31
C THR A 414 -32.70 4.70 15.08
N THR A 415 -31.68 4.02 15.64
CA THR A 415 -30.28 4.35 15.37
C THR A 415 -29.98 3.99 13.90
N PRO A 416 -29.51 4.95 13.06
CA PRO A 416 -29.21 4.68 11.66
C PRO A 416 -28.09 3.64 11.52
N TRP A 417 -27.93 3.04 10.32
CA TRP A 417 -26.84 2.10 10.08
C TRP A 417 -25.47 2.76 10.30
N GLN A 418 -25.29 3.92 9.67
CA GLN A 418 -24.16 4.81 9.87
C GLN A 418 -24.68 6.21 10.23
N GLN A 419 -24.01 6.86 11.18
CA GLN A 419 -24.40 8.17 11.70
C GLN A 419 -24.03 9.29 10.72
N ALA A 420 -25.00 10.15 10.36
CA ALA A 420 -24.86 11.16 9.32
C ALA A 420 -23.75 12.18 9.62
N GLU A 421 -23.53 12.52 10.88
CA GLU A 421 -22.47 13.44 11.31
C GLU A 421 -21.04 12.92 11.07
N TYR A 422 -20.87 11.64 10.69
CA TYR A 422 -19.60 11.03 10.32
C TYR A 422 -19.41 10.89 8.80
N LEU A 423 -20.47 11.01 8.00
CA LEU A 423 -20.40 10.90 6.54
C LEU A 423 -19.62 12.09 5.95
N VAL A 424 -18.77 11.82 4.96
CA VAL A 424 -17.97 12.88 4.30
C VAL A 424 -18.73 13.50 3.15
N SER A 425 -19.48 12.72 2.37
CA SER A 425 -20.22 13.24 1.23
C SER A 425 -21.41 14.12 1.60
N ASP A 426 -21.92 14.03 2.83
CA ASP A 426 -22.93 14.94 3.38
C ASP A 426 -22.35 16.32 3.78
N LYS A 427 -21.01 16.47 3.83
CA LYS A 427 -20.32 17.70 4.26
C LYS A 427 -19.70 18.50 3.11
N ILE A 428 -19.36 17.83 2.01
CA ILE A 428 -18.76 18.43 0.80
C ILE A 428 -19.87 18.85 -0.16
N ASP A 429 -19.85 20.08 -0.68
CA ASP A 429 -20.83 20.51 -1.69
C ASP A 429 -20.52 19.92 -3.06
N GLY A 430 -21.03 18.72 -3.30
CA GLY A 430 -20.91 18.03 -4.59
C GLY A 430 -21.45 18.77 -5.82
N SER A 431 -22.16 19.90 -5.68
CA SER A 431 -22.63 20.71 -6.81
C SER A 431 -21.56 21.64 -7.38
N GLN A 432 -20.41 21.77 -6.71
CA GLN A 432 -19.27 22.57 -7.18
C GLN A 432 -18.45 21.89 -8.28
N PHE A 433 -18.55 20.55 -8.41
CA PHE A 433 -17.76 19.79 -9.38
C PHE A 433 -18.45 19.69 -10.74
N PRO A 434 -17.71 19.82 -11.85
CA PRO A 434 -18.24 19.56 -13.20
C PRO A 434 -18.51 18.07 -13.45
N ASP A 435 -19.36 17.79 -14.44
CA ASP A 435 -19.54 16.44 -14.98
C ASP A 435 -18.27 15.93 -15.67
N ILE A 436 -18.05 14.61 -15.66
CA ILE A 436 -16.90 13.97 -16.30
C ILE A 436 -16.92 14.15 -17.83
N ALA A 437 -15.85 14.71 -18.38
CA ALA A 437 -15.61 14.82 -19.81
C ALA A 437 -14.57 13.77 -20.24
N TRP A 438 -15.04 12.74 -20.94
CA TRP A 438 -14.19 11.72 -21.54
C TRP A 438 -13.51 12.25 -22.82
N ASN A 439 -12.63 13.24 -22.65
CA ASN A 439 -11.94 13.92 -23.74
C ASN A 439 -10.88 12.99 -24.37
N MET A 440 -11.11 12.59 -25.62
CA MET A 440 -10.21 11.73 -26.39
C MET A 440 -9.16 12.50 -27.22
N GLU A 441 -9.16 13.84 -27.18
CA GLU A 441 -8.31 14.69 -28.02
C GLU A 441 -6.99 15.13 -27.35
N SER A 442 -6.83 14.91 -26.04
CA SER A 442 -5.70 15.38 -25.23
C SER A 442 -4.68 14.28 -24.91
N ILE A 443 -3.96 13.80 -25.92
CA ILE A 443 -2.69 13.06 -25.72
C ILE A 443 -1.66 13.69 -26.65
N SER A 444 -1.11 14.84 -26.25
CA SER A 444 -0.04 15.52 -26.98
C SER A 444 1.23 15.57 -26.15
N GLN A 445 2.18 14.73 -26.55
CA GLN A 445 3.62 14.94 -26.44
C GLN A 445 4.15 15.19 -25.01
N SER A 446 4.68 14.13 -24.40
CA SER A 446 5.83 14.25 -23.50
C SER A 446 6.92 15.14 -24.14
N PRO A 447 7.69 15.91 -23.36
CA PRO A 447 8.86 16.60 -23.86
C PRO A 447 9.82 15.63 -24.58
N ASP A 448 10.58 16.13 -25.57
CA ASP A 448 11.68 15.37 -26.18
C ASP A 448 12.75 15.11 -25.09
N MET A 449 12.67 13.95 -24.41
CA MET A 449 13.70 13.51 -23.49
C MET A 449 14.93 13.01 -24.23
N LEU A 450 16.09 13.22 -23.60
CA LEU A 450 17.40 12.96 -24.20
C LEU A 450 17.60 11.46 -24.48
N THR A 451 18.20 11.17 -25.63
CA THR A 451 18.71 9.84 -25.94
C THR A 451 20.00 9.60 -25.17
N ILE A 452 19.93 8.78 -24.13
CA ILE A 452 21.09 8.15 -23.51
C ILE A 452 21.50 6.96 -24.40
N GLU A 453 22.76 6.93 -24.85
CA GLU A 453 23.39 5.71 -25.36
C GLU A 453 23.91 4.93 -24.13
N PRO A 454 23.42 3.71 -23.85
CA PRO A 454 23.68 3.06 -22.57
C PRO A 454 25.17 2.79 -22.37
N SER A 455 25.75 3.40 -21.34
CA SER A 455 27.09 3.05 -20.89
C SER A 455 27.07 1.65 -20.27
N SER A 456 28.21 0.96 -20.30
CA SER A 456 28.32 -0.33 -19.62
C SER A 456 28.76 -0.09 -18.17
N ILE A 457 27.80 0.17 -17.30
CA ILE A 457 28.02 0.32 -15.85
C ILE A 457 28.72 -0.94 -15.31
N ARG A 458 29.84 -0.77 -14.60
CA ARG A 458 30.70 -1.88 -14.16
C ARG A 458 31.19 -1.68 -12.74
N TRP A 459 30.84 -2.59 -11.84
CA TRP A 459 31.06 -2.44 -10.41
C TRP A 459 31.73 -3.70 -9.81
N THR A 460 32.76 -3.51 -9.00
CA THR A 460 33.57 -4.60 -8.42
C THR A 460 33.66 -4.47 -6.90
N ASP A 461 33.30 -5.53 -6.15
CA ASP A 461 33.49 -5.58 -4.70
C ASP A 461 34.99 -5.70 -4.36
N ARG A 462 35.54 -4.67 -3.70
CA ARG A 462 36.96 -4.59 -3.31
C ARG A 462 37.16 -4.46 -1.79
N ALA A 463 36.14 -4.73 -0.97
CA ALA A 463 36.21 -4.58 0.48
C ALA A 463 37.40 -5.35 1.12
N ASP A 464 37.56 -6.65 0.81
CA ASP A 464 38.66 -7.45 1.38
C ASP A 464 40.05 -7.04 0.87
N GLU A 465 40.14 -6.62 -0.39
CA GLU A 465 41.39 -6.13 -1.00
C GLU A 465 41.85 -4.83 -0.32
N LEU A 466 40.92 -3.89 -0.14
CA LEU A 466 41.15 -2.61 0.52
C LEU A 466 41.18 -2.72 2.05
N GLY A 467 40.96 -3.91 2.63
CA GLY A 467 41.11 -4.14 4.08
C GLY A 467 39.86 -3.86 4.93
N LEU A 468 38.73 -3.48 4.32
CA LEU A 468 37.44 -3.25 4.96
C LEU A 468 36.78 -4.59 5.34
N ARG A 469 37.24 -5.19 6.45
CA ARG A 469 36.83 -6.53 6.89
C ARG A 469 35.85 -6.48 8.06
N HIS A 470 34.57 -6.30 7.75
CA HIS A 470 33.48 -6.34 8.72
C HIS A 470 32.43 -7.40 8.34
N VAL A 471 31.83 -8.05 9.33
CA VAL A 471 30.68 -8.97 9.19
C VAL A 471 29.67 -8.64 10.29
N CYS A 472 28.43 -8.26 9.96
CA CYS A 472 27.38 -8.15 10.97
C CYS A 472 26.78 -9.55 11.24
N SER A 473 26.46 -9.87 12.48
CA SER A 473 25.99 -11.21 12.84
C SER A 473 25.14 -11.15 14.11
N ILE A 474 24.16 -12.05 14.18
CA ILE A 474 23.30 -12.23 15.35
C ILE A 474 23.65 -13.53 16.09
N GLN A 475 23.43 -13.54 17.40
CA GLN A 475 23.76 -14.70 18.23
C GLN A 475 22.83 -15.89 17.93
N LYS A 476 23.32 -16.84 17.13
CA LYS A 476 22.62 -18.08 16.76
C LYS A 476 23.52 -19.32 16.84
N PRO A 477 22.93 -20.54 16.90
CA PRO A 477 23.68 -21.78 16.72
C PRO A 477 24.41 -21.80 15.37
N ALA A 478 25.62 -22.36 15.35
CA ALA A 478 26.44 -22.39 14.14
C ALA A 478 25.74 -23.12 12.99
N GLY A 479 25.64 -22.46 11.83
CA GLY A 479 24.98 -22.98 10.63
C GLY A 479 23.47 -22.74 10.57
N VAL A 480 22.90 -21.91 11.45
CA VAL A 480 21.47 -21.52 11.41
C VAL A 480 21.34 -20.03 11.16
N GLU A 481 20.91 -19.65 9.95
CA GLU A 481 20.70 -18.25 9.55
C GLU A 481 19.22 -17.83 9.65
N SER A 482 18.31 -18.73 9.28
CA SER A 482 16.85 -18.59 9.34
C SER A 482 16.31 -18.53 10.78
N ASN A 483 15.01 -18.33 10.97
CA ASN A 483 14.35 -18.09 12.26
C ASN A 483 14.88 -16.80 12.93
N ILE A 484 14.85 -15.68 12.20
CA ILE A 484 15.25 -14.35 12.70
C ILE A 484 14.10 -13.81 13.59
N ALA A 485 14.39 -13.45 14.84
CA ALA A 485 13.40 -12.78 15.68
C ALA A 485 13.23 -11.32 15.22
N ILE A 486 12.06 -10.70 15.45
CA ILE A 486 11.79 -9.34 14.95
C ILE A 486 12.86 -8.31 15.37
N TYR A 487 13.38 -8.38 16.60
CA TYR A 487 14.46 -7.50 17.06
C TYR A 487 15.83 -7.75 16.42
N GLN A 488 15.96 -8.79 15.60
CA GLN A 488 17.19 -9.18 14.90
C GLN A 488 17.13 -8.87 13.40
N THR A 489 16.00 -8.37 12.88
CA THR A 489 15.84 -8.03 11.45
C THR A 489 16.54 -6.72 11.11
N GLY A 490 16.37 -5.72 11.98
CA GLY A 490 16.83 -4.33 11.90
C GLY A 490 18.34 -4.12 11.98
N ALA A 491 19.13 -4.99 11.37
CA ALA A 491 20.56 -5.09 11.56
C ALA A 491 21.37 -4.33 10.50
N GLY A 492 22.57 -3.87 10.88
CA GLY A 492 23.63 -3.56 9.94
C GLY A 492 23.65 -2.13 9.40
N GLY A 493 23.26 -1.13 10.19
CA GLY A 493 23.50 0.26 9.83
C GLY A 493 24.98 0.61 9.63
N ALA A 494 25.22 1.66 8.84
CA ALA A 494 26.54 2.12 8.40
C ALA A 494 26.57 3.64 8.21
N GLY A 495 27.63 4.32 8.65
CA GLY A 495 27.80 5.76 8.44
C GLY A 495 29.12 6.08 7.74
N VAL A 496 29.06 6.90 6.70
CA VAL A 496 30.24 7.46 6.02
C VAL A 496 30.62 8.79 6.67
N ILE A 497 31.89 8.96 7.03
CA ILE A 497 32.40 10.09 7.81
C ILE A 497 33.84 10.41 7.40
N ASP A 498 34.22 11.68 7.26
CA ASP A 498 35.63 12.09 7.24
C ASP A 498 35.96 12.61 8.65
N PHE A 499 36.44 11.73 9.55
CA PHE A 499 36.47 12.09 10.98
C PHE A 499 37.72 12.89 11.39
N ASP A 500 38.78 12.86 10.59
CA ASP A 500 39.99 13.67 10.83
C ASP A 500 40.26 14.75 9.77
N LEU A 501 39.29 14.98 8.87
CA LEU A 501 39.26 16.02 7.85
C LEU A 501 40.44 15.90 6.87
N ASP A 502 40.78 14.66 6.49
CA ASP A 502 41.85 14.38 5.53
C ASP A 502 41.40 14.27 4.06
N GLY A 503 40.07 14.32 3.84
CA GLY A 503 39.45 14.27 2.51
C GLY A 503 39.21 12.87 1.96
N HIS A 504 39.39 11.82 2.75
CA HIS A 504 39.01 10.46 2.39
C HIS A 504 37.84 9.96 3.25
N PRO A 505 36.77 9.39 2.67
CA PRO A 505 35.64 8.89 3.45
C PRO A 505 36.02 7.63 4.23
N ASP A 506 35.91 7.73 5.56
CA ASP A 506 35.98 6.65 6.54
C ASP A 506 34.59 6.02 6.73
N VAL A 507 34.55 4.83 7.36
CA VAL A 507 33.30 4.06 7.51
C VAL A 507 33.12 3.54 8.93
N HIS A 508 31.95 3.81 9.54
CA HIS A 508 31.51 3.26 10.83
C HIS A 508 30.43 2.18 10.64
N LEU A 509 30.60 1.01 11.24
CA LEU A 509 29.77 -0.20 11.03
C LEU A 509 29.29 -0.84 12.34
N THR A 510 28.01 -1.20 12.39
CA THR A 510 27.31 -1.69 13.60
C THR A 510 27.46 -3.18 13.91
N LYS A 511 27.18 -3.56 15.16
CA LYS A 511 27.20 -4.94 15.68
C LYS A 511 25.97 -5.23 16.56
N ILE A 512 25.45 -6.46 16.46
CA ILE A 512 24.29 -6.96 17.22
C ILE A 512 24.41 -8.42 17.67
N ASP A 513 25.64 -8.88 17.96
CA ASP A 513 25.92 -10.23 18.46
C ASP A 513 25.74 -10.38 19.99
N GLY A 514 25.36 -9.29 20.68
CA GLY A 514 24.96 -9.25 22.09
C GLY A 514 23.44 -9.37 22.30
N ARG A 515 22.92 -8.66 23.30
CA ARG A 515 21.49 -8.68 23.69
C ARG A 515 20.87 -7.27 23.73
N PRO A 516 19.59 -7.12 23.35
CA PRO A 516 18.85 -5.86 23.50
C PRO A 516 18.93 -5.28 24.93
N ARG A 517 19.04 -3.95 25.01
CA ARG A 517 19.21 -3.16 26.26
C ARG A 517 20.41 -3.59 27.13
N GLN A 518 21.39 -4.31 26.57
CA GLN A 518 22.67 -4.62 27.22
C GLN A 518 23.82 -3.92 26.49
N ARG A 519 25.02 -3.96 27.09
CA ARG A 519 26.28 -3.55 26.46
C ARG A 519 27.24 -4.73 26.39
N ASP A 520 26.84 -5.74 25.62
CA ASP A 520 27.56 -7.02 25.50
C ASP A 520 27.68 -7.55 24.05
N SER A 521 27.38 -6.72 23.05
CA SER A 521 27.82 -6.97 21.67
C SER A 521 29.34 -6.79 21.53
N SER A 522 29.91 -7.37 20.48
CA SER A 522 31.21 -6.94 19.96
C SER A 522 31.18 -5.44 19.64
N PRO A 523 32.30 -4.71 19.77
CA PRO A 523 32.32 -3.30 19.45
C PRO A 523 32.02 -3.05 17.96
N ASN A 524 31.17 -2.06 17.69
CA ASN A 524 31.04 -1.37 16.41
C ASN A 524 32.42 -0.93 15.92
N ARG A 525 32.60 -0.82 14.60
CA ARG A 525 33.93 -0.61 13.99
C ARG A 525 34.02 0.67 13.21
N LEU A 526 35.03 1.48 13.50
CA LEU A 526 35.43 2.60 12.65
C LEU A 526 36.67 2.21 11.84
N TYR A 527 36.58 2.29 10.52
CA TYR A 527 37.67 2.05 9.59
C TYR A 527 38.09 3.36 8.95
N ARG A 528 39.33 3.78 9.19
CA ARG A 528 39.91 4.96 8.56
C ARG A 528 40.41 4.63 7.16
N ASN A 529 40.08 5.43 6.16
CA ASN A 529 40.64 5.35 4.81
C ASN A 529 41.99 6.10 4.79
N ASP A 530 43.09 5.44 4.40
CA ASP A 530 44.42 6.08 4.30
C ASP A 530 44.78 6.50 2.86
N GLY A 531 43.78 6.54 1.98
CA GLY A 531 43.93 6.81 0.54
C GLY A 531 44.52 5.64 -0.25
N LYS A 532 44.75 4.49 0.40
CA LYS A 532 45.13 3.19 -0.21
C LYS A 532 44.25 2.04 0.26
N GLY A 533 43.57 2.20 1.39
CA GLY A 533 42.62 1.25 1.94
C GLY A 533 42.18 1.60 3.35
N PHE A 534 41.37 0.71 3.92
CA PHE A 534 40.69 0.86 5.20
C PHE A 534 41.46 0.18 6.34
N VAL A 535 41.65 0.91 7.43
CA VAL A 535 42.34 0.46 8.64
C VAL A 535 41.41 0.60 9.84
N ASP A 536 41.15 -0.51 10.54
CA ASP A 536 40.39 -0.49 11.79
C ASP A 536 41.12 0.37 12.86
N VAL A 537 40.49 1.47 13.26
CA VAL A 537 40.98 2.43 14.27
C VAL A 537 40.16 2.41 15.55
N THR A 538 39.17 1.52 15.67
CA THR A 538 38.17 1.47 16.76
C THR A 538 38.76 1.63 18.17
N ASP A 539 39.76 0.81 18.51
CA ASP A 539 40.43 0.83 19.82
C ASP A 539 41.22 2.12 20.10
N ARG A 540 41.59 2.86 19.05
CA ARG A 540 42.37 4.12 19.15
C ARG A 540 41.48 5.34 19.23
N CYS A 541 40.40 5.37 18.45
CA CYS A 541 39.47 6.49 18.41
C CYS A 541 38.45 6.46 19.56
N GLY A 542 38.06 5.28 20.06
CA GLY A 542 37.12 5.14 21.17
C GLY A 542 35.63 5.10 20.78
N ALA A 543 35.30 5.10 19.49
CA ALA A 543 33.91 5.08 18.97
C ALA A 543 33.27 3.67 18.89
N GLY A 544 33.86 2.68 19.56
CA GLY A 544 33.41 1.28 19.52
C GLY A 544 32.28 0.96 20.49
N ASP A 545 31.04 1.39 20.18
CA ASP A 545 29.89 1.03 21.01
C ASP A 545 29.63 -0.48 21.04
N THR A 546 29.08 -0.95 22.16
CA THR A 546 28.82 -2.37 22.47
C THR A 546 27.34 -2.64 22.76
N GLY A 547 26.45 -1.68 22.45
CA GLY A 547 25.01 -1.83 22.52
C GLY A 547 24.44 -2.79 21.47
N PHE A 548 23.13 -2.82 21.34
CA PHE A 548 22.44 -3.55 20.27
C PHE A 548 22.12 -2.55 19.15
N SER A 549 23.14 -2.20 18.37
CA SER A 549 23.10 -1.05 17.45
C SER A 549 22.24 -1.30 16.22
N GLN A 550 21.56 -0.27 15.74
CA GLN A 550 20.68 -0.30 14.57
C GLN A 550 21.30 0.57 13.47
N GLY A 551 20.93 1.85 13.40
CA GLY A 551 21.51 2.84 12.50
C GLY A 551 22.70 3.64 13.05
N VAL A 552 23.40 4.29 12.13
CA VAL A 552 24.48 5.26 12.39
C VAL A 552 24.12 6.57 11.71
N THR A 553 24.25 7.69 12.43
CA THR A 553 24.04 9.04 11.90
C THR A 553 25.26 9.91 12.13
N ILE A 554 25.66 10.65 11.11
CA ILE A 554 26.85 11.52 11.10
C ILE A 554 26.44 12.98 10.97
N GLY A 555 26.97 13.85 11.83
CA GLY A 555 26.76 15.29 11.73
C GLY A 555 27.45 16.07 12.86
N ASP A 556 27.68 17.36 12.64
CA ASP A 556 28.28 18.26 13.63
C ASP A 556 27.16 18.83 14.54
N TYR A 557 27.00 18.28 15.76
CA TYR A 557 25.90 18.68 16.65
C TYR A 557 26.22 19.93 17.47
N ASN A 558 27.50 20.30 17.60
CA ASN A 558 27.96 21.40 18.45
C ASN A 558 28.52 22.60 17.66
N ALA A 559 28.50 22.50 16.32
CA ALA A 559 29.02 23.43 15.33
C ALA A 559 30.54 23.69 15.41
N ASP A 560 31.34 22.78 15.99
CA ASP A 560 32.80 22.95 16.16
C ASP A 560 33.64 22.65 14.90
N GLY A 561 33.02 22.06 13.88
CA GLY A 561 33.60 21.77 12.57
C GLY A 561 34.03 20.32 12.37
N PHE A 562 33.94 19.46 13.39
CA PHE A 562 34.24 18.03 13.28
C PHE A 562 32.95 17.20 13.30
N PRO A 563 32.78 16.22 12.40
CA PRO A 563 31.58 15.38 12.39
C PRO A 563 31.57 14.43 13.59
N ASP A 564 30.43 14.40 14.28
CA ASP A 564 30.14 13.51 15.40
C ASP A 564 29.37 12.24 14.95
N VAL A 565 29.25 11.26 15.84
CA VAL A 565 28.57 9.99 15.54
C VAL A 565 27.45 9.70 16.55
N LEU A 566 26.21 9.61 16.07
CA LEU A 566 25.06 9.11 16.82
C LEU A 566 24.75 7.66 16.42
N ILE A 567 24.62 6.78 17.41
CA ILE A 567 24.27 5.36 17.22
C ILE A 567 22.87 5.08 17.77
N GLY A 568 21.96 4.72 16.87
CA GLY A 568 20.65 4.15 17.19
C GLY A 568 20.80 2.77 17.84
N ASN A 569 20.03 2.47 18.88
CA ASN A 569 20.12 1.21 19.61
C ASN A 569 18.73 0.65 19.99
N ILE A 570 18.67 -0.66 20.25
CA ILE A 570 17.59 -1.24 21.07
C ILE A 570 17.99 -1.09 22.53
N GLY A 571 17.59 0.00 23.16
CA GLY A 571 18.14 0.54 24.41
C GLY A 571 18.86 1.85 24.20
N SER A 572 19.56 2.36 25.22
CA SER A 572 20.08 3.73 25.17
C SER A 572 21.02 4.00 24.01
N ASN A 573 20.58 4.94 23.16
CA ASN A 573 21.32 5.58 22.09
C ASN A 573 22.65 6.17 22.57
N ARG A 574 23.59 6.41 21.65
CA ARG A 574 24.95 6.90 21.98
C ARG A 574 25.38 8.03 21.08
N LEU A 575 25.69 9.18 21.67
CA LEU A 575 26.34 10.29 20.97
C LEU A 575 27.83 10.32 21.34
N TYR A 576 28.67 10.13 20.32
CA TYR A 576 30.12 10.21 20.38
C TYR A 576 30.57 11.54 19.79
N ARG A 577 31.02 12.47 20.64
CA ARG A 577 31.58 13.74 20.17
C ARG A 577 32.99 13.53 19.66
N ASN A 578 33.29 13.99 18.45
CA ASN A 578 34.64 14.06 17.91
C ASN A 578 35.46 15.13 18.66
N ASN A 579 36.70 14.81 19.01
CA ASN A 579 37.58 15.72 19.76
C ASN A 579 38.50 16.55 18.86
N GLY A 580 38.46 16.34 17.54
CA GLY A 580 39.36 16.98 16.57
C GLY A 580 40.82 16.52 16.64
N ASP A 581 41.11 15.47 17.43
CA ASP A 581 42.44 14.84 17.57
C ASP A 581 42.45 13.36 17.11
N GLY A 582 41.39 12.93 16.42
CA GLY A 582 41.15 11.55 15.99
C GLY A 582 40.56 10.64 17.08
N THR A 583 40.09 11.20 18.20
CA THR A 583 39.39 10.47 19.27
C THR A 583 37.96 10.97 19.49
N PHE A 584 37.14 10.12 20.13
CA PHE A 584 35.74 10.37 20.44
C PHE A 584 35.44 10.22 21.94
N ASP A 585 34.56 11.10 22.44
CA ASP A 585 34.04 11.11 23.80
C ASP A 585 32.56 10.63 23.79
N ASP A 586 32.16 9.60 24.56
CA ASP A 586 30.73 9.39 24.84
C ASP A 586 30.21 10.58 25.65
N VAL A 587 29.36 11.41 25.02
CA VAL A 587 28.77 12.60 25.61
C VAL A 587 27.28 12.45 25.92
N THR A 588 26.66 11.31 25.60
CA THR A 588 25.21 11.03 25.71
C THR A 588 24.57 11.62 26.98
N MET A 589 25.07 11.23 28.16
CA MET A 589 24.55 11.70 29.45
C MET A 589 24.90 13.16 29.78
N LYS A 590 25.94 13.74 29.15
CA LYS A 590 26.35 15.14 29.32
C LYS A 590 25.43 16.07 28.52
N VAL A 591 24.97 15.63 27.34
CA VAL A 591 24.11 16.40 26.44
C VAL A 591 22.61 16.27 26.75
N GLY A 592 22.22 15.33 27.62
CA GLY A 592 20.83 15.19 28.10
C GLY A 592 20.00 14.11 27.41
N LEU A 593 20.56 13.37 26.46
CA LEU A 593 19.91 12.21 25.84
C LEU A 593 19.78 11.08 26.87
N SER A 594 18.56 10.58 27.07
CA SER A 594 18.24 9.69 28.20
C SER A 594 17.08 8.72 27.96
N ASP A 595 16.90 8.27 26.71
CA ASP A 595 15.96 7.23 26.30
C ASP A 595 16.56 5.80 26.36
N ASP A 596 15.70 4.78 26.29
CA ASP A 596 16.05 3.36 26.17
C ASP A 596 15.03 2.57 25.31
N ASP A 597 14.41 3.28 24.37
CA ASP A 597 13.46 2.78 23.39
C ASP A 597 14.15 1.92 22.30
N TRP A 598 13.39 1.46 21.30
CA TRP A 598 13.96 0.84 20.10
C TRP A 598 14.07 1.89 19.00
N THR A 599 15.24 2.51 18.89
CA THR A 599 15.56 3.47 17.82
C THR A 599 16.21 2.75 16.65
N THR A 600 15.66 2.94 15.45
CA THR A 600 16.11 2.26 14.22
C THR A 600 17.01 3.16 13.39
N SER A 601 16.51 4.33 13.03
CA SER A 601 17.21 5.35 12.23
C SER A 601 17.10 6.73 12.89
N THR A 602 18.06 7.61 12.62
CA THR A 602 18.09 8.97 13.18
C THR A 602 18.52 9.99 12.13
N ALA A 603 18.18 11.26 12.33
CA ALA A 603 18.63 12.37 11.48
C ALA A 603 19.10 13.55 12.34
N MET A 604 20.06 14.33 11.80
CA MET A 604 20.62 15.54 12.38
C MET A 604 20.40 16.71 11.40
N ALA A 605 19.62 17.70 11.78
CA ALA A 605 19.29 18.87 10.95
C ALA A 605 18.69 20.01 11.80
N ASP A 606 18.68 21.25 11.30
CA ASP A 606 17.97 22.39 11.93
C ASP A 606 16.48 22.36 11.54
N LEU A 607 15.63 21.80 12.40
CA LEU A 607 14.23 21.58 12.07
C LEU A 607 13.39 22.85 12.32
N ASP A 608 13.67 23.61 13.38
CA ASP A 608 12.91 24.84 13.71
C ASP A 608 13.44 26.14 13.09
N GLY A 609 14.61 26.09 12.47
CA GLY A 609 15.23 27.20 11.73
C GLY A 609 15.99 28.17 12.64
N ASP A 610 16.51 27.72 13.78
CA ASP A 610 17.28 28.55 14.72
C ASP A 610 18.81 28.42 14.59
N SER A 611 19.26 27.68 13.57
CA SER A 611 20.66 27.42 13.20
C SER A 611 21.42 26.50 14.15
N LEU A 612 20.72 25.74 15.00
CA LEU A 612 21.25 24.67 15.82
C LEU A 612 20.82 23.31 15.30
N THR A 613 21.64 22.28 15.53
CA THR A 613 21.33 20.91 15.11
C THR A 613 20.32 20.28 16.08
N ASP A 614 19.13 19.93 15.58
CA ASP A 614 18.14 19.09 16.26
C ASP A 614 18.35 17.61 15.90
N LEU A 615 17.74 16.70 16.69
CA LEU A 615 17.71 15.27 16.38
C LEU A 615 16.28 14.78 16.17
N PHE A 616 16.05 14.10 15.05
CA PHE A 616 14.86 13.26 14.86
C PHE A 616 15.26 11.79 15.07
N GLN A 617 14.54 11.09 15.95
CA GLN A 617 14.77 9.67 16.24
C GLN A 617 13.54 8.84 15.85
N VAL A 618 13.72 7.95 14.89
CA VAL A 618 12.67 7.02 14.44
C VAL A 618 12.64 5.79 15.33
N ALA A 619 11.44 5.38 15.72
CA ALA A 619 11.23 4.24 16.60
C ALA A 619 10.33 3.16 15.99
N TYR A 620 10.49 1.91 16.46
CA TYR A 620 9.85 0.75 15.86
C TYR A 620 8.77 0.11 16.77
N CYS A 621 9.12 -0.92 17.56
CA CYS A 621 8.15 -1.59 18.43
C CYS A 621 8.31 -1.20 19.91
N ALA A 622 7.19 -1.01 20.60
CA ALA A 622 7.14 -0.64 22.01
C ALA A 622 7.20 -1.85 22.97
N GLY A 623 7.80 -1.62 24.14
CA GLY A 623 7.80 -2.57 25.27
C GLY A 623 8.66 -3.84 25.06
N ASP A 624 8.44 -4.83 25.93
CA ASP A 624 9.31 -6.02 26.01
C ASP A 624 8.83 -7.21 25.17
N ALA A 625 7.56 -7.22 24.75
CA ALA A 625 6.98 -8.33 23.99
C ALA A 625 7.70 -8.62 22.65
N PRO A 626 8.13 -7.62 21.85
CA PRO A 626 8.91 -7.87 20.63
C PRO A 626 10.25 -8.57 20.87
N LEU A 627 10.82 -8.40 22.07
CA LEU A 627 12.12 -8.95 22.45
C LEU A 627 12.02 -10.40 22.98
N GLN A 628 10.79 -10.86 23.28
CA GLN A 628 10.53 -12.14 23.97
C GLN A 628 9.63 -13.10 23.17
N GLN A 629 8.73 -12.59 22.33
CA GLN A 629 7.76 -13.39 21.60
C GLN A 629 8.40 -14.09 20.39
N GLN A 630 8.13 -15.38 20.25
CA GLN A 630 8.43 -16.14 19.04
C GLN A 630 7.14 -16.39 18.28
N CYS A 631 7.15 -16.10 16.97
CA CYS A 631 6.08 -16.48 16.06
C CYS A 631 6.43 -17.80 15.37
N ILE A 632 5.42 -18.54 14.94
CA ILE A 632 5.54 -19.88 14.35
C ILE A 632 4.80 -19.88 13.02
N ASP A 633 5.47 -20.37 11.97
CA ASP A 633 4.83 -20.59 10.69
C ASP A 633 3.82 -21.74 10.79
N LYS A 634 2.61 -21.53 10.27
CA LYS A 634 1.50 -22.49 10.41
C LYS A 634 1.57 -23.65 9.40
N THR A 635 2.29 -23.46 8.29
CA THR A 635 2.44 -24.43 7.21
C THR A 635 3.46 -25.50 7.58
N ILE A 636 4.63 -25.08 8.08
CA ILE A 636 5.75 -25.98 8.42
C ILE A 636 5.95 -26.21 9.91
N GLY A 637 5.44 -25.34 10.80
CA GLY A 637 5.54 -25.47 12.25
C GLY A 637 6.86 -24.96 12.86
N GLU A 638 7.71 -24.31 12.06
CA GLU A 638 9.00 -23.75 12.49
C GLU A 638 8.87 -22.28 12.93
N PRO A 639 9.83 -21.74 13.71
CA PRO A 639 9.85 -20.33 14.07
C PRO A 639 9.99 -19.38 12.87
N ARG A 640 9.34 -18.22 12.95
CA ARG A 640 9.44 -17.12 11.99
C ARG A 640 9.47 -15.78 12.71
N SER A 641 9.87 -14.73 12.00
CA SER A 641 9.69 -13.37 12.47
C SER A 641 8.21 -13.08 12.74
N CYS A 642 7.96 -12.27 13.76
CA CYS A 642 6.64 -11.76 14.04
C CYS A 642 6.34 -10.56 13.13
N THR A 643 5.11 -10.44 12.64
CA THR A 643 4.65 -9.21 12.00
C THR A 643 4.57 -8.06 13.02
N PRO A 644 4.94 -6.81 12.68
CA PRO A 644 5.01 -5.70 13.64
C PRO A 644 3.68 -5.41 14.31
N ILE A 645 2.57 -5.48 13.55
CA ILE A 645 1.19 -5.25 14.02
C ILE A 645 0.74 -6.21 15.14
N ALA A 646 1.50 -7.28 15.43
CA ALA A 646 1.28 -8.12 16.61
C ALA A 646 1.59 -7.38 17.93
N PHE A 647 2.42 -6.33 17.86
CA PHE A 647 2.87 -5.48 18.96
C PHE A 647 2.19 -4.11 18.89
N ASP A 648 2.60 -3.20 19.78
CA ASP A 648 2.23 -1.79 19.72
C ASP A 648 3.44 -0.99 19.19
N ALA A 649 3.18 0.00 18.34
CA ALA A 649 4.21 0.86 17.77
C ALA A 649 4.79 1.82 18.81
N GLN A 650 6.10 2.09 18.72
CA GLN A 650 6.78 3.07 19.56
C GLN A 650 6.70 4.45 18.88
N ARG A 651 6.47 5.51 19.65
CA ARG A 651 6.44 6.88 19.10
C ARG A 651 7.85 7.37 18.80
N ASP A 652 8.02 7.99 17.64
CA ASP A 652 9.22 8.77 17.28
C ASP A 652 9.48 9.88 18.31
N ARG A 653 10.74 10.28 18.43
CA ARG A 653 11.18 11.38 19.33
C ARG A 653 11.84 12.49 18.56
N VAL A 654 11.66 13.72 19.04
CA VAL A 654 12.39 14.89 18.54
C VAL A 654 13.04 15.64 19.68
N TRP A 655 14.32 15.96 19.50
CA TRP A 655 15.15 16.62 20.49
C TRP A 655 15.65 17.95 19.94
N LYS A 656 15.23 19.06 20.56
CA LYS A 656 15.69 20.39 20.19
C LYS A 656 17.14 20.60 20.65
N GLY A 657 17.98 21.12 19.77
CA GLY A 657 19.32 21.62 20.08
C GLY A 657 19.28 22.91 20.91
N ASN A 658 20.13 22.99 21.95
CA ASN A 658 20.32 24.18 22.77
C ASN A 658 21.70 24.80 22.51
N ALA A 659 21.83 26.13 22.61
CA ALA A 659 23.07 26.87 22.34
C ALA A 659 24.29 26.45 23.20
N GLU A 660 24.08 25.74 24.32
CA GLU A 660 25.13 25.15 25.15
C GLU A 660 25.63 23.77 24.64
N GLY A 661 25.15 23.27 23.51
CA GLY A 661 25.48 21.94 22.99
C GLY A 661 24.79 20.81 23.77
N THR A 662 23.52 21.01 24.14
CA THR A 662 22.69 20.03 24.86
C THR A 662 21.33 19.89 24.19
N PHE A 663 20.56 18.87 24.55
CA PHE A 663 19.29 18.53 23.94
C PHE A 663 18.11 18.60 24.91
N THR A 664 16.96 19.03 24.39
CA THR A 664 15.67 19.06 25.11
C THR A 664 14.66 18.19 24.38
N ASP A 665 14.05 17.19 25.05
CA ASP A 665 12.94 16.42 24.46
C ASP A 665 11.74 17.36 24.24
N VAL A 666 11.37 17.55 22.97
CA VAL A 666 10.27 18.41 22.51
C VAL A 666 9.16 17.61 21.83
N THR A 667 9.20 16.27 21.90
CA THR A 667 8.32 15.35 21.17
C THR A 667 6.83 15.69 21.33
N ASP A 668 6.36 15.97 22.56
CA ASP A 668 4.96 16.33 22.85
C ASP A 668 4.54 17.72 22.35
N HIS A 669 5.51 18.59 22.08
CA HIS A 669 5.28 19.96 21.62
C HIS A 669 5.37 20.04 20.09
N TRP A 670 6.42 19.48 19.50
CA TRP A 670 6.68 19.60 18.07
C TRP A 670 5.82 18.65 17.24
N LEU A 671 5.76 17.36 17.57
CA LEU A 671 4.92 16.41 16.84
C LEU A 671 3.46 16.57 17.27
N THR A 672 2.56 16.74 16.29
CA THR A 672 1.12 16.71 16.55
C THR A 672 0.64 15.33 17.03
N ASP A 673 -0.56 15.28 17.63
CA ASP A 673 -1.14 14.03 18.11
C ASP A 673 -1.50 13.12 16.92
N HIS A 674 -0.88 11.96 16.86
CA HIS A 674 -0.94 11.02 15.74
C HIS A 674 -0.77 9.58 16.27
N LEU A 675 -1.02 8.59 15.40
CA LEU A 675 -0.77 7.19 15.74
C LEU A 675 0.71 6.86 15.47
N PRO A 676 1.45 6.31 16.44
CA PRO A 676 2.82 5.86 16.21
C PRO A 676 2.91 4.84 15.07
N GLY A 677 4.00 4.95 14.29
CA GLY A 677 4.34 4.03 13.21
C GLY A 677 5.43 3.03 13.62
N PHE A 678 5.67 2.02 12.78
CA PHE A 678 6.79 1.09 12.95
C PHE A 678 7.96 1.56 12.08
N GLY A 679 8.60 2.67 12.45
CA GLY A 679 9.54 3.35 11.58
C GLY A 679 10.88 2.62 11.41
N LEU A 680 11.39 2.60 10.17
CA LEU A 680 12.64 1.94 9.79
C LEU A 680 13.61 2.85 9.04
N GLY A 681 13.11 3.74 8.18
CA GLY A 681 13.94 4.69 7.42
C GLY A 681 13.50 6.15 7.60
N ILE A 682 14.44 7.08 7.42
CA ILE A 682 14.19 8.53 7.53
C ILE A 682 14.95 9.32 6.47
N VAL A 683 14.33 10.37 5.94
CA VAL A 683 15.02 11.44 5.20
C VAL A 683 14.50 12.81 5.62
N VAL A 684 15.39 13.80 5.63
CA VAL A 684 15.13 15.20 6.00
C VAL A 684 15.67 16.13 4.91
N GLY A 685 14.88 17.12 4.51
CA GLY A 685 15.20 18.09 3.46
C GLY A 685 14.04 19.07 3.22
N GLN A 686 14.22 20.04 2.32
CA GLN A 686 13.14 20.93 1.86
C GLN A 686 12.43 20.23 0.68
N PHE A 687 11.27 19.61 0.92
CA PHE A 687 10.59 18.76 -0.06
C PHE A 687 9.34 19.41 -0.67
N ASP A 688 8.56 20.17 0.11
CA ASP A 688 7.29 20.73 -0.35
C ASP A 688 7.35 22.15 -0.96
N GLY A 689 8.54 22.73 -1.02
CA GLY A 689 8.79 24.07 -1.57
C GLY A 689 8.48 25.23 -0.62
N ASP A 690 7.83 25.02 0.54
CA ASP A 690 7.74 26.02 1.60
C ASP A 690 9.08 26.15 2.34
N THR A 691 9.24 27.22 3.14
CA THR A 691 10.51 27.49 3.84
C THR A 691 10.61 26.72 5.17
N GLY A 692 11.53 25.77 5.22
CA GLY A 692 11.83 24.93 6.38
C GLY A 692 12.37 23.58 5.94
N LEU A 693 12.56 22.66 6.89
CA LEU A 693 12.82 21.26 6.60
C LEU A 693 11.59 20.41 6.92
N ASP A 694 11.32 19.49 6.01
CA ASP A 694 10.34 18.42 6.13
C ASP A 694 11.04 17.12 6.56
N THR A 695 10.30 16.14 7.07
CA THR A 695 10.83 14.81 7.42
C THR A 695 9.90 13.72 6.93
N TYR A 696 10.41 12.80 6.12
CA TYR A 696 9.69 11.61 5.67
C TYR A 696 10.20 10.36 6.42
N VAL A 697 9.27 9.55 6.92
CA VAL A 697 9.56 8.32 7.69
C VAL A 697 8.86 7.13 7.04
N ALA A 698 9.67 6.15 6.64
CA ALA A 698 9.21 4.86 6.15
C ALA A 698 8.78 3.97 7.33
N ASN A 699 7.50 3.61 7.37
CA ASN A 699 6.88 2.76 8.37
C ASN A 699 6.58 1.36 7.83
N ASP A 700 6.86 0.35 8.65
CA ASP A 700 6.63 -1.06 8.35
C ASP A 700 5.16 -1.46 8.62
N THR A 701 4.46 -1.97 7.62
CA THR A 701 3.07 -2.48 7.63
C THR A 701 1.96 -1.46 7.92
N VAL A 702 2.30 -0.20 8.18
CA VAL A 702 1.35 0.90 8.44
C VAL A 702 1.71 2.11 7.58
N ALA A 703 0.80 3.09 7.50
CA ALA A 703 0.99 4.27 6.66
C ALA A 703 2.30 5.03 6.98
N ASN A 704 3.03 5.47 5.95
CA ASN A 704 4.24 6.28 6.13
C ASN A 704 3.89 7.66 6.72
N HIS A 705 4.83 8.28 7.43
CA HIS A 705 4.66 9.62 7.99
C HIS A 705 5.43 10.66 7.18
N TYR A 706 4.84 11.83 7.03
CA TYR A 706 5.46 13.00 6.41
C TYR A 706 5.15 14.21 7.28
N TRP A 707 6.21 14.81 7.80
CA TRP A 707 6.19 15.88 8.78
C TRP A 707 6.60 17.18 8.08
N SER A 708 5.67 18.11 7.96
CA SER A 708 5.95 19.48 7.49
C SER A 708 5.54 20.51 8.53
N ARG A 709 6.13 21.70 8.48
CA ARG A 709 5.81 22.80 9.41
C ARG A 709 4.31 23.12 9.41
N ASP A 710 3.66 23.10 10.59
CA ASP A 710 2.24 23.48 10.68
C ASP A 710 2.08 25.01 10.67
N ALA A 711 1.59 25.54 9.54
CA ALA A 711 1.34 26.97 9.36
C ALA A 711 0.18 27.53 10.20
N LYS A 712 -0.60 26.69 10.92
CA LYS A 712 -1.81 27.09 11.63
C LYS A 712 -1.61 27.46 13.11
N THR A 713 -0.39 27.39 13.65
CA THR A 713 -0.14 27.59 15.10
C THR A 713 0.54 28.91 15.44
N ASP A 714 -0.19 29.80 16.12
CA ASP A 714 0.34 31.02 16.75
C ASP A 714 1.26 30.73 17.97
N ASP A 715 1.24 29.50 18.50
CA ASP A 715 1.86 29.10 19.78
C ASP A 715 3.29 28.52 19.67
N GLY A 716 3.95 28.59 18.51
CA GLY A 716 5.35 28.17 18.31
C GLY A 716 5.57 27.19 17.16
N PHE A 717 6.79 26.66 17.04
CA PHE A 717 7.14 25.67 16.02
C PHE A 717 6.51 24.30 16.29
N ARG A 718 5.92 23.70 15.25
CA ARG A 718 5.33 22.36 15.23
C ARG A 718 5.44 21.72 13.86
N LEU A 719 5.48 20.40 13.85
CA LEU A 719 5.43 19.54 12.67
C LEU A 719 4.09 18.80 12.62
N GLY A 720 3.37 18.95 11.51
CA GLY A 720 2.10 18.28 11.24
C GLY A 720 2.28 17.08 10.32
N GLU A 721 1.78 15.92 10.75
CA GLU A 721 1.68 14.72 9.89
C GLU A 721 0.69 14.98 8.74
N SER A 722 1.13 14.78 7.49
CA SER A 722 0.33 15.06 6.30
C SER A 722 0.56 14.11 5.12
N ALA A 723 1.11 12.91 5.34
CA ALA A 723 1.48 11.98 4.27
C ALA A 723 0.29 11.53 3.41
N THR A 724 -0.88 11.26 4.02
CA THR A 724 -2.06 10.79 3.28
C THR A 724 -2.61 11.84 2.34
N ILE A 725 -2.64 13.12 2.76
CA ILE A 725 -3.15 14.21 1.92
C ILE A 725 -2.11 14.62 0.85
N ARG A 726 -0.81 14.47 1.13
CA ARG A 726 0.28 14.73 0.17
C ARG A 726 0.57 13.57 -0.78
N GLY A 727 0.03 12.37 -0.54
CA GLY A 727 0.17 11.21 -1.44
C GLY A 727 1.39 10.31 -1.17
N LEU A 728 2.05 10.44 -0.02
CA LEU A 728 3.28 9.71 0.36
C LEU A 728 3.05 8.55 1.35
N ALA A 729 1.80 8.34 1.81
CA ALA A 729 1.48 7.42 2.90
C ALA A 729 1.28 5.95 2.49
N LEU A 730 0.86 5.70 1.24
CA LEU A 730 0.22 4.46 0.78
C LEU A 730 0.49 4.23 -0.72
N SER A 731 0.35 3.00 -1.19
CA SER A 731 0.44 2.65 -2.61
C SER A 731 -0.68 3.23 -3.49
N ASP A 732 -0.56 3.02 -4.81
CA ASP A 732 -1.59 3.26 -5.83
C ASP A 732 -2.99 2.71 -5.49
N GLN A 733 -3.08 1.71 -4.62
CA GLN A 733 -4.33 1.07 -4.17
C GLN A 733 -4.75 1.47 -2.75
N SER A 734 -4.12 2.50 -2.16
CA SER A 734 -4.31 2.91 -0.76
C SER A 734 -3.98 1.81 0.28
N ALA A 735 -3.12 0.86 -0.08
CA ALA A 735 -2.58 -0.11 0.86
C ALA A 735 -1.42 0.52 1.65
N ALA A 736 -1.34 0.22 2.95
CA ALA A 736 -0.08 0.40 3.67
C ALA A 736 0.83 -0.78 3.34
N GLN A 737 2.12 -0.51 3.21
CA GLN A 737 3.14 -1.47 2.79
C GLN A 737 4.21 -1.60 3.87
N ALA A 738 5.07 -2.60 3.75
CA ALA A 738 6.18 -2.84 4.68
C ALA A 738 7.41 -1.94 4.39
N SER A 739 7.28 -0.63 4.51
CA SER A 739 8.30 0.36 4.12
C SER A 739 9.57 0.29 4.94
N MET A 740 10.74 0.25 4.28
CA MET A 740 12.04 0.06 4.91
C MET A 740 13.05 1.17 4.61
N GLY A 741 13.56 1.24 3.38
CA GLY A 741 14.54 2.22 2.92
C GLY A 741 13.92 3.24 1.98
N ILE A 742 14.63 4.37 1.84
CA ILE A 742 14.19 5.55 1.09
C ILE A 742 15.38 6.05 0.28
N ALA A 743 15.19 6.22 -1.03
CA ALA A 743 16.05 7.03 -1.88
C ALA A 743 15.28 8.31 -2.24
N VAL A 744 15.94 9.47 -2.19
CA VAL A 744 15.31 10.80 -2.38
C VAL A 744 16.18 11.68 -3.28
N GLY A 745 15.56 12.40 -4.22
CA GLY A 745 16.27 13.25 -5.18
C GLY A 745 15.41 13.64 -6.40
N ASP A 746 15.98 14.47 -7.28
CA ASP A 746 15.45 14.84 -8.60
C ASP A 746 15.71 13.67 -9.57
N ALA A 747 15.03 12.54 -9.36
CA ALA A 747 15.35 11.27 -10.02
C ALA A 747 14.92 11.26 -11.49
N ASP A 748 13.90 12.05 -11.84
CA ASP A 748 13.38 12.18 -13.18
C ASP A 748 13.91 13.42 -13.96
N SER A 749 14.67 14.28 -13.28
CA SER A 749 15.34 15.47 -13.82
C SER A 749 14.40 16.62 -14.23
N ASP A 750 13.17 16.67 -13.71
CA ASP A 750 12.22 17.77 -13.93
C ASP A 750 12.47 19.01 -13.03
N GLY A 751 13.25 18.84 -11.96
CA GLY A 751 13.67 19.92 -11.07
C GLY A 751 13.04 19.94 -9.67
N ASP A 752 12.20 18.96 -9.30
CA ASP A 752 11.69 18.81 -7.93
C ASP A 752 12.27 17.59 -7.15
N VAL A 753 11.49 16.91 -6.31
CA VAL A 753 11.99 15.84 -5.42
C VAL A 753 11.03 14.66 -5.36
N ASP A 754 11.53 13.52 -5.83
CA ASP A 754 10.88 12.22 -5.79
C ASP A 754 11.34 11.36 -4.61
N PHE A 755 10.55 10.34 -4.29
CA PHE A 755 10.92 9.29 -3.34
C PHE A 755 10.77 7.91 -3.96
N PHE A 756 11.79 7.06 -3.79
CA PHE A 756 11.67 5.62 -3.98
C PHE A 756 11.76 4.90 -2.63
N VAL A 757 10.83 3.99 -2.37
CA VAL A 757 10.67 3.30 -1.08
C VAL A 757 10.66 1.78 -1.28
N THR A 758 11.44 1.07 -0.45
CA THR A 758 11.55 -0.39 -0.49
C THR A 758 10.56 -1.08 0.45
N HIS A 759 10.08 -2.26 0.04
CA HIS A 759 9.01 -2.98 0.72
C HIS A 759 9.27 -4.51 0.84
N PHE A 760 8.33 -5.24 1.44
CA PHE A 760 8.40 -6.70 1.69
C PHE A 760 7.97 -7.51 0.45
N THR A 761 8.27 -8.80 0.41
CA THR A 761 7.85 -9.67 -0.71
C THR A 761 6.33 -9.79 -0.80
N ASP A 762 5.81 -9.80 -2.04
CA ASP A 762 4.39 -9.68 -2.38
C ASP A 762 3.78 -8.26 -2.14
N ASP A 763 4.51 -7.32 -1.52
CA ASP A 763 4.41 -5.89 -1.86
C ASP A 763 5.33 -5.61 -3.08
N HIS A 764 5.18 -4.46 -3.72
CA HIS A 764 6.16 -3.91 -4.68
C HIS A 764 6.93 -2.76 -4.03
N ALA A 765 8.14 -2.46 -4.49
CA ALA A 765 8.77 -1.17 -4.19
C ALA A 765 7.91 -0.03 -4.74
N THR A 766 7.95 1.17 -4.15
CA THR A 766 7.05 2.28 -4.52
C THR A 766 7.83 3.53 -4.92
N PHE A 767 7.56 4.04 -6.12
CA PHE A 767 8.12 5.29 -6.64
C PHE A 767 7.03 6.38 -6.61
N TYR A 768 7.24 7.39 -5.77
CA TYR A 768 6.42 8.57 -5.60
C TYR A 768 7.00 9.72 -6.41
N GLU A 769 6.41 9.98 -7.57
CA GLU A 769 6.69 11.15 -8.42
C GLU A 769 6.03 12.38 -7.79
N GLN A 770 6.70 13.51 -7.69
CA GLN A 770 6.04 14.76 -7.32
C GLN A 770 5.26 15.29 -8.54
N VAL A 771 3.92 15.32 -8.44
CA VAL A 771 3.05 15.77 -9.56
C VAL A 771 2.71 17.25 -9.48
N ARG A 772 3.12 17.90 -8.39
CA ARG A 772 3.04 19.34 -8.10
C ARG A 772 3.79 19.60 -6.80
N VAL A 773 4.46 20.74 -6.69
CA VAL A 773 5.00 21.33 -5.44
C VAL A 773 4.26 20.85 -4.18
N GLY A 774 4.91 19.96 -3.41
CA GLY A 774 4.42 19.41 -2.14
C GLY A 774 3.33 18.33 -2.21
N MET A 775 3.12 17.72 -3.39
CA MET A 775 2.08 16.72 -3.68
C MET A 775 2.62 15.62 -4.62
N TRP A 776 2.54 14.37 -4.18
CA TRP A 776 3.08 13.20 -4.87
C TRP A 776 2.00 12.22 -5.37
N ALA A 777 2.40 11.33 -6.27
CA ALA A 777 1.60 10.19 -6.72
C ALA A 777 2.47 8.94 -6.93
N ASP A 778 1.95 7.76 -6.59
CA ASP A 778 2.58 6.48 -6.95
C ASP A 778 2.58 6.30 -8.48
N ARG A 779 3.79 6.19 -9.06
CA ARG A 779 4.04 5.96 -10.49
C ARG A 779 4.76 4.64 -10.78
N THR A 780 4.92 3.78 -9.78
CA THR A 780 5.70 2.53 -9.82
C THR A 780 5.45 1.68 -11.07
N ARG A 781 4.18 1.55 -11.48
CA ARG A 781 3.78 0.76 -12.65
C ARG A 781 4.21 1.38 -13.97
N ILE A 782 4.09 2.71 -14.11
CA ILE A 782 4.43 3.41 -15.35
C ILE A 782 5.94 3.56 -15.50
N ALA A 783 6.64 3.76 -14.37
CA ALA A 783 8.10 3.83 -14.23
C ALA A 783 8.83 2.50 -14.50
N GLY A 784 8.11 1.37 -14.59
CA GLY A 784 8.68 0.03 -14.88
C GLY A 784 9.10 -0.79 -13.66
N ILE A 785 9.06 -0.18 -12.47
CA ILE A 785 9.62 -0.69 -11.20
C ILE A 785 8.80 -1.84 -10.58
N PHE A 786 7.49 -1.90 -10.83
CA PHE A 786 6.59 -2.84 -10.13
C PHE A 786 7.00 -4.30 -10.30
N GLN A 787 7.24 -4.74 -11.54
CA GLN A 787 7.39 -6.17 -11.84
C GLN A 787 8.72 -6.78 -11.37
N PRO A 788 9.88 -6.08 -11.47
CA PRO A 788 11.15 -6.56 -10.92
C PRO A 788 11.24 -6.58 -9.39
N THR A 789 10.50 -5.69 -8.70
CA THR A 789 10.60 -5.53 -7.24
C THR A 789 9.58 -6.36 -6.46
N TYR A 790 8.41 -6.66 -7.04
CA TYR A 790 7.36 -7.48 -6.42
C TYR A 790 7.80 -8.83 -5.77
N PRO A 791 8.75 -9.61 -6.34
CA PRO A 791 9.19 -10.86 -5.73
C PRO A 791 10.33 -10.70 -4.69
N MET A 792 10.78 -9.46 -4.41
CA MET A 792 11.93 -9.19 -3.55
C MET A 792 11.49 -8.69 -2.17
N LEU A 793 12.38 -8.82 -1.17
CA LEU A 793 12.30 -8.11 0.10
C LEU A 793 13.51 -7.18 0.17
N ALA A 794 13.26 -5.88 0.11
CA ALA A 794 14.26 -4.85 -0.11
C ALA A 794 14.46 -4.00 1.16
N PHE A 795 15.71 -3.67 1.49
CA PHE A 795 16.08 -2.83 2.63
C PHE A 795 16.66 -1.49 2.15
N GLY A 796 17.97 -1.28 2.23
CA GLY A 796 18.63 -0.05 1.80
C GLY A 796 18.55 0.16 0.28
N THR A 797 18.47 1.42 -0.10
CA THR A 797 18.41 1.86 -1.49
C THR A 797 18.95 3.28 -1.59
N GLN A 798 19.53 3.64 -2.74
CA GLN A 798 20.04 4.99 -3.02
C GLN A 798 19.84 5.31 -4.51
N TRP A 799 19.61 6.58 -4.83
CA TRP A 799 19.80 7.11 -6.17
C TRP A 799 21.30 7.34 -6.38
N ILE A 800 21.81 6.96 -7.56
CA ILE A 800 23.22 7.02 -7.90
C ILE A 800 23.35 7.33 -9.38
N ASP A 801 23.96 8.48 -9.72
CA ASP A 801 24.53 8.69 -11.05
C ASP A 801 25.85 7.91 -11.12
N ALA A 802 25.84 6.74 -11.77
CA ALA A 802 26.94 5.78 -11.73
C ALA A 802 27.91 5.94 -12.90
N ASP A 803 27.54 6.60 -13.99
CA ASP A 803 28.43 6.86 -15.12
C ASP A 803 28.74 8.36 -15.33
N ASN A 804 28.22 9.23 -14.46
CA ASN A 804 28.30 10.68 -14.45
C ASN A 804 27.57 11.37 -15.63
N ASP A 805 26.62 10.69 -16.28
CA ASP A 805 25.81 11.26 -17.37
C ASP A 805 24.67 12.17 -16.91
N GLY A 806 24.46 12.35 -15.60
CA GLY A 806 23.42 13.21 -15.03
C GLY A 806 22.03 12.55 -14.91
N SER A 807 21.87 11.30 -15.35
CA SER A 807 20.73 10.46 -15.00
C SER A 807 20.99 9.71 -13.69
N ALA A 808 19.92 9.33 -12.98
CA ALA A 808 20.02 8.57 -11.73
C ALA A 808 19.64 7.10 -11.92
N GLU A 809 20.61 6.21 -11.74
CA GLU A 809 20.35 4.80 -11.49
C GLU A 809 19.81 4.59 -10.08
N LEU A 810 19.11 3.47 -9.90
CA LEU A 810 18.55 3.06 -8.62
C LEU A 810 19.22 1.79 -8.12
N LEU A 811 19.96 1.88 -7.02
CA LEU A 811 20.57 0.74 -6.34
C LEU A 811 19.67 0.24 -5.21
N VAL A 812 19.46 -1.08 -5.11
CA VAL A 812 18.60 -1.73 -4.10
C VAL A 812 19.29 -2.96 -3.49
N ALA A 813 19.36 -3.01 -2.16
CA ALA A 813 19.85 -4.18 -1.42
C ALA A 813 18.69 -5.06 -0.92
N ASN A 814 18.70 -6.34 -1.33
CA ASN A 814 17.65 -7.30 -1.02
C ASN A 814 18.11 -8.38 -0.03
N GLY A 815 17.16 -8.99 0.69
CA GLY A 815 17.44 -10.18 1.51
C GLY A 815 16.45 -10.43 2.64
N HIS A 816 15.73 -11.55 2.58
CA HIS A 816 14.54 -11.82 3.38
C HIS A 816 14.82 -11.96 4.90
N ILE A 817 13.77 -11.82 5.71
CA ILE A 817 13.81 -12.04 7.17
C ILE A 817 13.33 -13.43 7.62
N ASP A 818 12.73 -14.20 6.71
CA ASP A 818 12.00 -15.45 6.96
C ASP A 818 12.37 -16.46 5.86
N ASP A 819 12.53 -17.74 6.20
CA ASP A 819 12.87 -18.79 5.23
C ASP A 819 11.60 -19.37 4.58
N LEU A 820 11.11 -18.65 3.57
CA LEU A 820 9.90 -18.99 2.80
C LEU A 820 10.23 -19.77 1.51
N THR A 821 11.39 -20.42 1.46
CA THR A 821 11.82 -21.26 0.31
C THR A 821 10.87 -22.42 0.02
N HIS A 822 10.09 -22.85 1.01
CA HIS A 822 9.05 -23.86 0.87
C HIS A 822 7.81 -23.37 0.09
N ASP A 823 7.56 -22.06 0.10
CA ASP A 823 6.49 -21.38 -0.66
C ASP A 823 7.01 -20.77 -1.98
N GLY A 824 8.31 -20.92 -2.27
CA GLY A 824 8.96 -20.50 -3.51
C GLY A 824 9.61 -19.12 -3.47
N GLN A 825 9.67 -18.47 -2.30
CA GLN A 825 10.35 -17.19 -2.10
C GLN A 825 11.80 -17.40 -1.66
N ALA A 826 12.75 -16.60 -2.16
CA ALA A 826 14.16 -16.77 -1.85
C ALA A 826 14.50 -16.16 -0.47
N PHE A 827 15.22 -16.89 0.40
CA PHE A 827 15.65 -16.33 1.68
C PHE A 827 16.80 -15.33 1.50
N ARG A 828 17.83 -15.72 0.76
CA ARG A 828 18.92 -14.86 0.29
C ARG A 828 18.57 -14.38 -1.11
N MET A 829 18.78 -13.10 -1.41
CA MET A 829 18.32 -12.46 -2.66
C MET A 829 19.45 -11.68 -3.32
N PRO A 830 19.46 -11.55 -4.66
CA PRO A 830 20.42 -10.69 -5.36
C PRO A 830 20.05 -9.20 -5.16
N PRO A 831 21.04 -8.30 -5.04
CA PRO A 831 20.80 -6.86 -5.12
C PRO A 831 20.44 -6.48 -6.56
N GLN A 832 19.75 -5.36 -6.72
CA GLN A 832 19.29 -4.86 -8.03
C GLN A 832 19.87 -3.49 -8.32
N LEU A 833 20.12 -3.22 -9.61
CA LEU A 833 20.47 -1.90 -10.13
C LEU A 833 19.55 -1.64 -11.32
N PHE A 834 18.93 -0.46 -11.39
CA PHE A 834 18.06 -0.08 -12.49
C PHE A 834 18.62 1.12 -13.23
N ASP A 835 18.64 1.03 -14.56
CA ASP A 835 19.00 2.10 -15.50
C ASP A 835 17.75 2.83 -15.99
N ARG A 836 17.79 4.17 -16.06
CA ARG A 836 16.69 5.01 -16.52
C ARG A 836 16.75 5.19 -18.04
N THR A 837 15.98 4.38 -18.74
CA THR A 837 15.88 4.47 -20.20
C THR A 837 15.28 5.80 -20.66
N ALA A 838 15.67 6.25 -21.87
CA ALA A 838 15.25 7.51 -22.51
C ALA A 838 13.72 7.75 -22.68
N ASN A 839 12.86 6.80 -22.29
CA ASN A 839 11.41 6.99 -22.22
C ASN A 839 10.88 7.21 -20.78
N GLY A 840 11.77 7.45 -19.82
CA GLY A 840 11.44 7.73 -18.41
C GLY A 840 11.17 6.47 -17.58
N LYS A 841 11.62 5.29 -18.03
CA LYS A 841 11.41 4.02 -17.31
C LYS A 841 12.71 3.42 -16.83
N TRP A 842 12.68 3.00 -15.57
CA TRP A 842 13.73 2.21 -14.95
C TRP A 842 13.60 0.75 -15.36
N VAL A 843 14.72 0.17 -15.80
CA VAL A 843 14.84 -1.22 -16.22
C VAL A 843 15.96 -1.87 -15.43
N GLU A 844 15.66 -3.01 -14.80
CA GLU A 844 16.66 -3.80 -14.07
C GLU A 844 17.77 -4.25 -15.02
N LEU A 845 19.01 -3.88 -14.71
CA LEU A 845 20.19 -4.28 -15.46
C LEU A 845 20.56 -5.74 -15.13
N PRO A 846 20.93 -6.59 -16.12
CA PRO A 846 21.33 -7.95 -15.85
C PRO A 846 22.62 -8.02 -15.04
N GLY A 847 22.60 -8.63 -13.84
CA GLY A 847 23.78 -8.63 -12.93
C GLY A 847 25.09 -9.14 -13.54
N ALA A 848 25.05 -10.05 -14.54
CA ALA A 848 26.23 -10.51 -15.27
C ALA A 848 26.90 -9.42 -16.15
N GLU A 849 26.15 -8.38 -16.51
CA GLU A 849 26.62 -7.22 -17.28
C GLU A 849 27.18 -6.12 -16.37
N ILE A 850 26.86 -6.12 -15.07
CA ILE A 850 27.30 -5.13 -14.09
C ILE A 850 28.53 -5.63 -13.31
N GLY A 851 28.45 -6.81 -12.70
CA GLY A 851 29.53 -7.38 -11.88
C GLY A 851 29.10 -8.61 -11.07
N ASP A 852 30.07 -9.46 -10.71
CA ASP A 852 29.83 -10.74 -10.01
C ASP A 852 29.06 -10.58 -8.68
N TYR A 853 29.16 -9.43 -8.03
CA TYR A 853 28.40 -9.11 -6.82
C TYR A 853 26.88 -9.16 -7.04
N PHE A 854 26.39 -8.62 -8.16
CA PHE A 854 24.96 -8.59 -8.51
C PHE A 854 24.39 -9.97 -8.90
N GLN A 855 25.24 -10.99 -9.04
CA GLN A 855 24.82 -12.39 -9.20
C GLN A 855 24.80 -13.16 -7.87
N SER A 856 25.21 -12.54 -6.75
CA SER A 856 25.33 -13.21 -5.45
C SER A 856 24.09 -12.99 -4.56
N GLU A 857 23.50 -14.07 -4.08
CA GLU A 857 22.35 -14.05 -3.17
C GLU A 857 22.78 -13.77 -1.72
N ARG A 858 22.31 -12.67 -1.13
CA ARG A 858 22.74 -12.19 0.20
C ARG A 858 21.56 -11.82 1.09
N LEU A 859 21.87 -11.49 2.34
CA LEU A 859 20.95 -10.81 3.26
C LEU A 859 21.33 -9.32 3.37
N GLY A 860 21.12 -8.57 2.28
CA GLY A 860 21.43 -7.14 2.18
C GLY A 860 20.65 -6.28 3.17
N ARG A 861 21.31 -5.25 3.71
CA ARG A 861 20.74 -4.32 4.70
C ARG A 861 20.92 -2.88 4.27
N ALA A 862 21.80 -2.11 4.91
CA ALA A 862 22.00 -0.70 4.56
C ALA A 862 22.80 -0.54 3.27
N VAL A 863 22.54 0.57 2.56
CA VAL A 863 23.27 1.03 1.36
C VAL A 863 23.67 2.48 1.61
N ALA A 864 24.95 2.80 1.47
CA ALA A 864 25.47 4.16 1.60
C ALA A 864 26.41 4.51 0.45
N ASN A 865 26.30 5.74 -0.06
CA ASN A 865 27.08 6.29 -1.15
C ASN A 865 28.35 6.97 -0.62
N LEU A 866 29.47 6.83 -1.35
CA LEU A 866 30.76 7.45 -1.07
C LEU A 866 31.66 7.46 -2.32
N ASP A 867 32.75 8.21 -2.30
CA ASP A 867 33.86 8.11 -3.28
C ASP A 867 35.10 7.56 -2.58
N ALA A 868 35.20 6.24 -2.47
CA ALA A 868 36.20 5.59 -1.61
C ALA A 868 37.63 5.68 -2.18
N ASN A 869 37.76 5.93 -3.48
CA ASN A 869 39.03 5.92 -4.20
C ASN A 869 39.51 7.33 -4.62
N SER A 870 38.63 8.34 -4.53
CA SER A 870 38.79 9.74 -4.94
C SER A 870 38.94 9.95 -6.46
N ASP A 871 38.16 9.24 -7.27
CA ASP A 871 38.10 9.36 -8.74
C ASP A 871 36.87 10.12 -9.28
N GLY A 872 35.99 10.58 -8.39
CA GLY A 872 34.82 11.37 -8.75
C GLY A 872 33.61 10.56 -9.21
N LYS A 873 33.64 9.23 -9.13
CA LYS A 873 32.45 8.39 -9.29
C LYS A 873 31.88 8.01 -7.94
N THR A 874 30.57 7.78 -7.91
CA THR A 874 29.90 7.26 -6.73
C THR A 874 30.14 5.75 -6.64
N ASP A 875 30.85 5.33 -5.60
CA ASP A 875 30.94 3.96 -5.10
C ASP A 875 29.77 3.67 -4.14
N ALA A 876 29.52 2.40 -3.81
CA ALA A 876 28.56 2.03 -2.76
C ALA A 876 29.12 1.06 -1.72
N LEU A 877 28.76 1.32 -0.47
CA LEU A 877 28.93 0.46 0.68
C LEU A 877 27.62 -0.29 0.96
N ILE A 878 27.65 -1.63 0.94
CA ILE A 878 26.46 -2.45 1.26
C ILE A 878 26.75 -3.40 2.41
N THR A 879 25.92 -3.33 3.45
CA THR A 879 26.02 -4.21 4.62
C THR A 879 25.15 -5.45 4.49
N HIS A 880 25.51 -6.49 5.24
CA HIS A 880 24.87 -7.80 5.19
C HIS A 880 24.69 -8.41 6.57
N LEU A 881 23.67 -9.27 6.74
CA LEU A 881 23.67 -10.27 7.80
C LEU A 881 24.51 -11.49 7.40
N TYR A 882 25.39 -11.91 8.29
CA TYR A 882 26.31 -13.06 8.21
C TYR A 882 27.41 -13.01 7.14
N ASP A 883 27.22 -12.28 6.05
CA ASP A 883 28.25 -12.06 5.03
C ASP A 883 29.16 -10.86 5.36
N PRO A 884 30.36 -10.78 4.76
CA PRO A 884 31.17 -9.57 4.78
C PRO A 884 30.43 -8.36 4.18
N VAL A 885 30.72 -7.17 4.70
CA VAL A 885 30.39 -5.91 4.04
C VAL A 885 31.01 -5.88 2.64
N ALA A 886 30.29 -5.34 1.65
CA ALA A 886 30.79 -5.11 0.31
C ALA A 886 31.09 -3.63 0.10
N LEU A 887 32.16 -3.34 -0.64
CA LEU A 887 32.52 -2.01 -1.10
C LEU A 887 32.65 -2.08 -2.61
N LEU A 888 31.59 -1.67 -3.29
CA LEU A 888 31.45 -1.75 -4.73
C LEU A 888 32.11 -0.53 -5.33
N ILE A 889 33.32 -0.74 -5.86
CA ILE A 889 34.07 0.30 -6.56
C ILE A 889 33.54 0.42 -7.99
N ASN A 890 33.28 1.65 -8.41
CA ASN A 890 32.67 1.98 -9.69
C ASN A 890 33.72 2.09 -10.81
N GLU A 891 33.84 1.02 -11.60
CA GLU A 891 34.83 0.84 -12.66
C GLU A 891 34.27 1.18 -14.07
N THR A 892 33.12 1.86 -14.16
CA THR A 892 32.43 2.21 -15.42
C THR A 892 33.34 3.05 -16.35
N ASP A 893 33.50 2.65 -17.62
CA ASP A 893 34.35 3.35 -18.62
C ASP A 893 33.55 4.47 -19.30
N SER A 894 33.29 5.55 -18.57
CA SER A 894 32.68 6.78 -19.05
C SER A 894 33.73 7.85 -19.35
N LEU A 895 33.44 8.75 -20.29
CA LEU A 895 34.19 10.01 -20.48
C LEU A 895 33.65 11.14 -19.60
N ALA A 896 32.44 10.98 -19.06
CA ALA A 896 31.82 11.97 -18.20
C ALA A 896 32.55 12.06 -16.85
N GLN A 897 32.45 13.24 -16.26
CA GLN A 897 33.09 13.59 -14.99
C GLN A 897 32.03 14.12 -14.03
N SER A 898 32.40 14.34 -12.77
CA SER A 898 31.51 14.99 -11.81
C SER A 898 32.06 16.32 -11.29
N VAL A 899 31.18 17.08 -10.66
CA VAL A 899 31.51 18.17 -9.74
C VAL A 899 30.95 17.77 -8.37
N ARG A 900 31.80 17.67 -7.35
CA ARG A 900 31.35 17.33 -5.99
C ARG A 900 31.41 18.55 -5.09
N LEU A 901 30.33 18.81 -4.35
CA LEU A 901 30.14 20.01 -3.54
C LEU A 901 30.01 19.63 -2.06
N PHE A 902 31.03 19.99 -1.29
CA PHE A 902 31.02 19.91 0.17
C PHE A 902 30.54 21.26 0.72
N LEU A 903 29.44 21.26 1.48
CA LEU A 903 28.78 22.48 1.94
C LEU A 903 29.10 22.76 3.40
N ARG A 904 29.34 24.03 3.77
CA ARG A 904 29.52 24.45 5.17
C ARG A 904 28.78 25.76 5.47
N GLY A 905 27.82 25.67 6.39
CA GLY A 905 27.08 26.80 6.95
C GLY A 905 27.96 27.72 7.83
N THR A 906 27.60 29.01 7.83
CA THR A 906 28.21 30.05 8.69
C THR A 906 27.18 30.94 9.39
N ARG A 907 25.93 30.91 8.93
CA ARG A 907 24.74 31.55 9.50
C ARG A 907 23.62 30.57 9.76
N CYS A 908 23.45 29.57 8.90
CA CYS A 908 22.66 28.37 9.17
C CYS A 908 23.49 27.37 10.00
N GLU A 909 22.91 26.22 10.29
CA GLU A 909 23.59 25.08 10.91
C GLU A 909 24.78 24.60 10.06
N ARG A 910 25.78 23.96 10.69
CA ARG A 910 27.08 23.73 10.05
C ARG A 910 27.00 22.88 8.79
N ASP A 911 26.18 21.84 8.83
CA ASP A 911 26.05 20.84 7.76
C ASP A 911 25.16 21.30 6.59
N ALA A 912 24.39 22.38 6.77
CA ALA A 912 23.57 23.02 5.72
C ALA A 912 22.62 22.07 4.97
N ILE A 913 21.92 21.22 5.72
CA ILE A 913 20.89 20.29 5.26
C ILE A 913 19.71 21.07 4.67
N GLY A 914 19.20 20.64 3.52
CA GLY A 914 18.21 21.39 2.75
C GLY A 914 18.80 22.49 1.87
N THR A 915 20.13 22.59 1.75
CA THR A 915 20.73 23.45 0.71
C THR A 915 20.37 22.93 -0.67
N ILE A 916 19.81 23.81 -1.51
CA ILE A 916 19.44 23.52 -2.89
C ILE A 916 20.42 24.19 -3.83
N VAL A 917 20.99 23.42 -4.74
CA VAL A 917 21.92 23.87 -5.79
C VAL A 917 21.22 23.78 -7.13
N GLN A 918 21.04 24.93 -7.78
CA GLN A 918 20.57 25.00 -9.16
C GLN A 918 21.75 25.33 -10.08
N TYR A 919 21.87 24.63 -11.19
CA TYR A 919 22.97 24.80 -12.14
C TYR A 919 22.52 24.56 -13.58
N GLN A 920 23.37 24.93 -14.52
CA GLN A 920 23.24 24.55 -15.93
C GLN A 920 24.36 23.57 -16.31
N VAL A 921 24.00 22.58 -17.12
CA VAL A 921 24.95 21.65 -17.75
C VAL A 921 24.61 21.52 -19.24
N ALA A 922 25.62 21.38 -20.09
CA ALA A 922 25.41 21.16 -21.51
C ALA A 922 25.20 19.66 -21.76
N GLY A 923 23.96 19.25 -22.05
CA GLY A 923 23.65 17.86 -22.39
C GLY A 923 24.26 17.42 -23.72
N GLN A 924 24.20 16.12 -24.04
CA GLN A 924 24.84 15.53 -25.25
C GLN A 924 24.41 16.18 -26.59
N SER A 925 23.23 16.81 -26.64
CA SER A 925 22.72 17.55 -27.81
C SER A 925 23.32 18.96 -27.98
N GLY A 926 24.06 19.45 -26.97
CA GLY A 926 24.61 20.80 -26.90
C GLY A 926 23.64 21.87 -26.39
N SER A 927 22.45 21.49 -25.90
CA SER A 927 21.56 22.41 -25.18
C SER A 927 21.94 22.49 -23.69
N GLU A 928 22.07 23.71 -23.17
CA GLU A 928 22.14 23.96 -21.72
C GLU A 928 20.77 23.61 -21.10
N GLN A 929 20.77 22.65 -20.17
CA GLN A 929 19.63 22.30 -19.34
C GLN A 929 19.85 22.82 -17.92
N GLN A 930 18.80 23.37 -17.32
CA GLN A 930 18.80 23.70 -15.90
C GLN A 930 18.47 22.43 -15.11
N GLN A 931 19.20 22.20 -14.03
CA GLN A 931 19.08 21.03 -13.15
C GLN A 931 19.08 21.49 -11.68
N THR A 932 18.51 20.67 -10.80
CA THR A 932 18.45 20.92 -9.36
C THR A 932 19.05 19.75 -8.60
N ALA A 933 19.84 20.03 -7.57
CA ALA A 933 20.30 19.04 -6.60
C ALA A 933 20.11 19.58 -5.18
N GLN A 934 19.99 18.70 -4.19
CA GLN A 934 19.76 19.08 -2.80
C GLN A 934 20.58 18.21 -1.84
N LEU A 935 21.05 18.80 -0.74
CA LEU A 935 21.69 18.07 0.36
C LEU A 935 20.64 17.61 1.38
N PHE A 936 20.58 16.31 1.64
CA PHE A 936 19.64 15.69 2.57
C PHE A 936 20.34 15.20 3.85
N ALA A 937 19.57 14.77 4.84
CA ALA A 937 20.05 14.00 5.99
C ALA A 937 19.16 12.77 6.25
N GLY A 938 19.69 11.76 6.95
CA GLY A 938 18.96 10.54 7.35
C GLY A 938 19.09 9.38 6.36
N ASP A 939 19.28 9.69 5.07
CA ASP A 939 19.75 8.79 4.00
C ASP A 939 19.02 7.43 3.86
N GLY A 940 17.80 7.31 4.38
CA GLY A 940 16.96 6.11 4.26
C GLY A 940 17.16 5.12 5.40
N TYR A 941 17.57 3.89 5.09
CA TYR A 941 17.56 2.77 6.04
C TYR A 941 18.88 2.67 6.82
N GLN A 942 18.84 3.16 8.07
CA GLN A 942 19.88 2.93 9.08
C GLN A 942 21.28 3.44 8.71
N CYS A 943 21.41 4.40 7.78
CA CYS A 943 22.69 4.85 7.27
C CYS A 943 22.88 6.37 7.22
N THR A 944 24.10 6.78 6.85
CA THR A 944 24.41 8.14 6.42
C THR A 944 25.41 8.07 5.26
N ASN A 945 25.09 8.78 4.18
CA ASN A 945 25.91 8.91 2.98
C ASN A 945 27.10 9.85 3.23
N GLU A 946 28.07 9.87 2.31
CA GLU A 946 29.07 10.92 2.30
C GLU A 946 28.40 12.30 2.12
N LYS A 947 28.66 13.24 3.04
CA LYS A 947 27.91 14.51 3.13
C LYS A 947 28.35 15.55 2.09
N CYS A 948 28.04 15.26 0.83
CA CYS A 948 28.29 16.10 -0.34
C CYS A 948 27.17 15.95 -1.38
N ILE A 949 27.04 16.94 -2.27
CA ILE A 949 26.25 16.80 -3.51
C ILE A 949 27.21 16.41 -4.64
N THR A 950 26.94 15.30 -5.34
CA THR A 950 27.66 14.90 -6.56
C THR A 950 26.81 15.26 -7.78
N ILE A 951 27.41 15.92 -8.78
CA ILE A 951 26.74 16.34 -10.02
C ILE A 951 27.49 15.72 -11.21
N GLY A 952 26.87 14.81 -11.96
CA GLY A 952 27.37 14.36 -13.26
C GLY A 952 27.35 15.48 -14.29
N THR A 953 28.40 15.58 -15.11
CA THR A 953 28.56 16.67 -16.09
C THR A 953 28.28 16.25 -17.52
N HIS A 954 27.89 15.00 -17.79
CA HIS A 954 27.93 14.42 -19.13
C HIS A 954 29.33 14.68 -19.77
N ASP A 955 29.38 14.92 -21.08
CA ASP A 955 30.59 15.35 -21.82
C ASP A 955 31.06 16.81 -21.53
N ALA A 956 30.40 17.56 -20.63
CA ALA A 956 30.73 18.97 -20.38
C ALA A 956 32.00 19.14 -19.52
N ASP A 957 32.82 20.15 -19.82
CA ASP A 957 34.05 20.47 -19.06
C ASP A 957 33.79 21.24 -17.74
N LYS A 958 32.53 21.60 -17.48
CA LYS A 958 32.06 22.42 -16.37
C LYS A 958 30.53 22.45 -16.29
N ILE A 959 30.03 22.84 -15.12
CA ILE A 959 28.67 23.38 -14.94
C ILE A 959 28.71 24.92 -14.91
N THR A 960 27.62 25.58 -15.29
CA THR A 960 27.48 27.05 -15.38
C THR A 960 26.30 27.57 -14.55
N ASP A 961 26.25 28.89 -14.33
CA ASP A 961 25.17 29.59 -13.61
C ASP A 961 24.76 28.94 -12.26
N VAL A 962 25.76 28.44 -11.53
CA VAL A 962 25.56 27.71 -10.27
C VAL A 962 25.06 28.67 -9.19
N SER A 963 23.87 28.40 -8.65
CA SER A 963 23.25 29.11 -7.55
C SER A 963 23.03 28.17 -6.37
N VAL A 964 23.66 28.47 -5.24
CA VAL A 964 23.53 27.72 -3.98
C VAL A 964 22.58 28.50 -3.06
N ARG A 965 21.38 27.97 -2.83
CA ARG A 965 20.39 28.50 -1.89
C ARG A 965 20.48 27.73 -0.57
N TRP A 966 21.00 28.41 0.45
CA TRP A 966 21.19 27.88 1.80
C TRP A 966 19.86 27.76 2.57
N PRO A 967 19.80 27.01 3.68
CA PRO A 967 18.57 26.82 4.45
C PRO A 967 17.97 28.14 4.99
N ASP A 968 18.84 29.10 5.37
CA ASP A 968 18.48 30.48 5.75
C ASP A 968 17.94 31.34 4.59
N GLN A 969 17.68 30.73 3.42
CA GLN A 969 17.24 31.34 2.16
C GLN A 969 18.21 32.36 1.56
N SER A 970 19.44 32.45 2.08
CA SER A 970 20.49 33.22 1.43
C SER A 970 21.04 32.50 0.20
N GLU A 971 21.65 33.26 -0.70
CA GLU A 971 22.06 32.76 -2.01
C GLU A 971 23.55 33.08 -2.26
N THR A 972 24.28 32.15 -2.86
CA THR A 972 25.68 32.32 -3.31
C THR A 972 25.79 31.85 -4.76
N LYS A 973 26.46 32.61 -5.63
CA LYS A 973 26.48 32.33 -7.08
C LYS A 973 27.88 32.25 -7.65
N PHE A 974 28.11 31.26 -8.51
CA PHE A 974 29.34 31.04 -9.24
C PHE A 974 29.06 30.99 -10.75
N GLN A 975 29.92 31.60 -11.56
CA GLN A 975 29.72 31.62 -13.02
C GLN A 975 29.91 30.23 -13.65
N SER A 976 30.86 29.45 -13.13
CA SER A 976 31.09 28.07 -13.53
C SER A 976 31.98 27.32 -12.54
N LEU A 977 31.77 26.02 -12.39
CA LEU A 977 32.66 25.09 -11.66
C LEU A 977 33.18 24.02 -12.63
N ARG A 978 34.47 23.71 -12.58
CA ARG A 978 35.11 22.80 -13.54
C ARG A 978 34.80 21.35 -13.19
N ALA A 979 34.47 20.55 -14.19
CA ALA A 979 34.29 19.11 -14.04
C ALA A 979 35.62 18.44 -13.62
N GLY A 980 35.55 17.30 -12.93
CA GLY A 980 36.73 16.57 -12.46
C GLY A 980 37.33 17.09 -11.15
N HIS A 981 36.56 17.84 -10.34
CA HIS A 981 37.04 18.52 -9.12
C HIS A 981 36.03 18.48 -7.97
N ASP A 982 36.58 18.48 -6.75
CA ASP A 982 35.83 18.67 -5.50
C ASP A 982 35.94 20.11 -5.02
N TYR A 983 34.82 20.69 -4.59
CA TYR A 983 34.75 22.06 -4.07
C TYR A 983 34.14 22.10 -2.67
N LEU A 984 34.84 22.77 -1.75
CA LEU A 984 34.26 23.25 -0.51
C LEU A 984 33.60 24.62 -0.77
N ILE A 985 32.29 24.67 -0.56
CA ILE A 985 31.49 25.89 -0.64
C ILE A 985 31.18 26.34 0.80
N VAL A 986 31.61 27.56 1.15
CA VAL A 986 31.40 28.14 2.48
C VAL A 986 30.36 29.26 2.39
N GLN A 987 29.34 29.22 3.23
CA GLN A 987 28.25 30.19 3.19
C GLN A 987 28.74 31.63 3.33
N GLY A 988 28.46 32.44 2.30
CA GLY A 988 28.83 33.85 2.25
C GLY A 988 30.24 34.16 1.73
N ASP A 989 31.04 33.16 1.39
CA ASP A 989 32.28 33.36 0.63
C ASP A 989 31.96 33.50 -0.87
N PRO A 990 32.44 34.55 -1.57
CA PRO A 990 32.20 34.72 -3.00
C PRO A 990 33.00 33.77 -3.90
N GLU A 991 34.00 33.04 -3.39
CA GLU A 991 34.85 32.14 -4.18
C GLU A 991 34.72 30.68 -3.69
N PRO A 992 34.66 29.69 -4.59
CA PRO A 992 34.62 28.27 -4.22
C PRO A 992 36.04 27.76 -3.91
N PHE A 993 36.21 26.96 -2.86
CA PHE A 993 37.50 26.38 -2.50
C PHE A 993 37.71 25.02 -3.18
N GLU A 994 38.51 24.99 -4.23
CA GLU A 994 38.95 23.76 -4.90
C GLU A 994 39.81 22.90 -3.93
N LEU A 995 39.35 21.69 -3.61
CA LEU A 995 39.99 20.78 -2.66
C LEU A 995 40.95 19.82 -3.37
N ALA A 996 40.39 18.95 -4.21
CA ALA A 996 41.07 17.89 -4.92
C ALA A 996 40.66 17.87 -6.39
N THR A 997 41.60 17.43 -7.23
CA THR A 997 41.32 16.98 -8.59
C THR A 997 41.05 15.49 -8.53
N HIS A 998 39.99 15.03 -9.18
CA HIS A 998 39.67 13.60 -9.26
C HIS A 998 40.85 12.81 -9.84
N ARG A 999 41.15 11.66 -9.25
CA ARG A 999 42.26 10.79 -9.66
C ARG A 999 41.94 10.11 -10.98
N GLY A 1000 42.09 10.86 -12.08
CA GLY A 1000 41.78 10.37 -13.42
C GLY A 1000 42.50 9.06 -13.74
N ASN A 1001 41.76 8.14 -14.37
CA ASN A 1001 42.31 6.94 -14.99
C ASN A 1001 43.35 7.36 -16.05
N ALA A 1002 44.62 7.36 -15.65
CA ALA A 1002 45.74 7.56 -16.54
C ALA A 1002 45.84 6.36 -17.50
N ARG A 1003 45.09 6.41 -18.61
CA ARG A 1003 45.30 5.54 -19.77
C ARG A 1003 46.78 5.67 -20.15
N GLN A 1004 47.56 4.61 -19.88
CA GLN A 1004 48.93 4.53 -20.34
C GLN A 1004 48.90 4.37 -21.86
N ASP A 1005 49.53 5.32 -22.57
CA ASP A 1005 49.64 5.40 -24.03
C ASP A 1005 50.17 4.11 -24.71
#